data_AF-Q5B509-F1
#
_entry.id   AF-Q5B509-F1
#
_cell.length_a   1.000
_cell.length_b   1.000
_cell.length_c   1.000
_cell.angle_alpha   90.00
_cell.angle_beta   90.00
_cell.angle_gamma   90.00
#
_symmetry.space_group_name_H-M   'P 1'
#
loop_
_entity.id
_entity.type
_entity.pdbx_description
1 polymer ?
#
loop_
_entity_poly.entity_id
_entity_poly.type
_entity_poly.pdbx_seq_one_letter_code
_entity_poly.pdbx_strand_id
1 'polypeptide(L)'
;MDNINSQPHLQDNPISTANIKQGELRSRTRSAQTYMRRSDFHEQGKSNSSSSSHSSFTLSGCETVGIVGSGMAGLVVAFLLANDSQKRYDVEVLEVQDVLSLDSASFELPRFAEGSVSAAAQAPGPNDSGFNSTSVSGAVKDEIVKDQKEGEDEVEGRRVDLPMRAFAAGYYDNLLKMYKFLGVVFASPKFVYSISFSRNNKNCPSKTERKDEKRGAYFIHSSNNHILPPIRPAGVGATKYVFELLYLLFWYLWFTFACFWIPPKTTMPLTKKGKGKGGIESSARGAKDNHLTPHAHDPTSAGSSETLRAYLSRIGIPSYYTTWFFLPLMSSITTCTHEELLNFPASDIIGYARQTYRKPHYTLTRGVKQAEMRLSSGLNVKYNHRATKVETLGSGRVRVHFVANAGTNNQRVGMNEYDRVIIATTPDVVGRIFSPLSLAMKAIPTTEVRTVVHRDYSGISKVSAHLRDCGRLQKRGIRSFEPAKPIASSNGSVSASGSSTPVLTAMHMVTETDASGTSRTESVHEHPANVLVTTYALENSISEEQVLHSVRFTRVLRTPASRDIVNSLFSRSKSPVTTQCEEKEEWKGAVSRKGWKNGDGNVYLVGGWCWDGMVLLEGCVVSAMRVARELGVEVPWDGSGSASARGYGFQL
;
A
#
# COMPACT_ATOMS: atom_id res chain seq x y z
N MET A 1 -45.11 24.80 -6.50
CA MET A 1 -46.20 24.39 -5.60
C MET A 1 -45.61 23.43 -4.59
N ASP A 2 -45.48 23.96 -3.38
CA ASP A 2 -45.50 23.35 -2.04
C ASP A 2 -44.39 22.39 -1.58
N ASN A 3 -43.42 23.03 -0.90
CA ASN A 3 -42.86 22.74 0.44
C ASN A 3 -43.46 21.56 1.24
N ILE A 4 -42.60 20.85 1.97
CA ILE A 4 -42.55 20.88 3.44
C ILE A 4 -41.21 20.33 3.96
N ASN A 5 -40.77 21.00 5.03
CA ASN A 5 -39.49 21.01 5.72
C ASN A 5 -39.57 20.16 7.00
N SER A 6 -38.46 19.61 7.51
CA SER A 6 -38.34 19.13 8.91
C SER A 6 -36.88 18.88 9.32
N GLN A 7 -36.29 19.86 10.01
CA GLN A 7 -35.24 19.67 11.03
C GLN A 7 -35.89 19.78 12.43
N PRO A 8 -35.25 19.26 13.48
CA PRO A 8 -35.43 19.80 14.82
C PRO A 8 -34.11 20.33 15.42
N HIS A 9 -34.14 21.60 15.81
CA HIS A 9 -33.31 22.20 16.86
C HIS A 9 -34.08 22.10 18.19
N LEU A 10 -33.37 21.87 19.31
CA LEU A 10 -33.89 22.16 20.65
C LEU A 10 -32.80 22.79 21.52
N GLN A 11 -33.27 23.74 22.33
CA GLN A 11 -32.60 24.82 23.06
C GLN A 11 -32.02 24.42 24.43
N ASP A 12 -31.05 25.22 24.86
CA ASP A 12 -30.57 25.41 26.24
C ASP A 12 -31.65 25.97 27.19
N ASN A 13 -31.63 25.56 28.47
CA ASN A 13 -31.80 26.43 29.67
C ASN A 13 -31.70 25.64 31.02
N PRO A 14 -31.56 26.28 32.21
CA PRO A 14 -30.35 26.15 33.04
C PRO A 14 -30.56 25.73 34.52
N ILE A 15 -29.42 25.50 35.21
CA ILE A 15 -29.09 25.60 36.67
C ILE A 15 -30.05 24.98 37.71
N SER A 16 -29.51 24.05 38.52
CA SER A 16 -29.78 23.99 39.97
C SER A 16 -28.62 23.34 40.74
N THR A 17 -28.22 24.03 41.80
CA THR A 17 -27.20 23.70 42.80
C THR A 17 -27.67 22.68 43.83
N ALA A 18 -26.83 21.71 44.20
CA ALA A 18 -26.90 21.07 45.52
C ALA A 18 -25.51 20.60 45.99
N ASN A 19 -25.04 21.20 47.10
CA ASN A 19 -23.96 20.72 47.95
C ASN A 19 -24.35 19.40 48.64
N ILE A 20 -23.38 18.53 48.96
CA ILE A 20 -23.16 17.95 50.32
C ILE A 20 -21.91 17.04 50.33
N LYS A 21 -20.94 17.50 51.14
CA LYS A 21 -20.03 16.83 52.10
C LYS A 21 -19.24 15.56 51.75
N GLN A 22 -17.91 15.75 51.80
CA GLN A 22 -16.92 15.06 52.65
C GLN A 22 -17.28 13.69 53.24
N GLY A 23 -16.46 12.70 52.88
CA GLY A 23 -16.20 11.50 53.66
C GLY A 23 -14.75 11.07 53.46
N GLU A 24 -13.88 11.39 54.42
CA GLU A 24 -12.57 10.76 54.58
C GLU A 24 -12.75 9.26 54.85
N LEU A 25 -11.92 8.42 54.24
CA LEU A 25 -11.50 7.18 54.92
C LEU A 25 -10.03 6.86 54.57
N ARG A 26 -9.24 6.82 55.64
CA ARG A 26 -7.82 6.47 55.69
C ARG A 26 -7.61 4.94 55.59
N SER A 27 -6.36 4.62 55.28
CA SER A 27 -5.65 3.33 55.48
C SER A 27 -5.75 2.37 54.29
N ARG A 28 -4.71 1.65 53.86
CA ARG A 28 -3.41 1.35 54.48
C ARG A 28 -2.41 0.90 53.40
N THR A 29 -1.16 1.20 53.71
CA THR A 29 0.13 0.83 53.12
C THR A 29 0.37 -0.67 52.85
N ARG A 30 1.13 -0.98 51.78
CA ARG A 30 2.36 -1.83 51.78
C ARG A 30 2.97 -1.94 50.36
N SER A 31 4.12 -1.29 50.13
CA SER A 31 5.48 -1.86 49.94
C SER A 31 5.68 -2.53 48.56
N ALA A 32 6.34 -1.93 47.56
CA ALA A 32 7.78 -1.62 47.47
C ALA A 32 8.67 -2.84 47.78
N GLN A 33 9.18 -3.49 46.72
CA GLN A 33 10.32 -4.41 46.82
C GLN A 33 11.41 -3.95 45.86
N THR A 34 12.42 -3.35 46.47
CA THR A 34 13.74 -3.03 45.97
C THR A 34 14.57 -4.31 45.89
N TYR A 35 15.22 -4.60 44.75
CA TYR A 35 16.30 -5.57 44.68
C TYR A 35 17.64 -4.82 44.79
N MET A 36 18.33 -4.99 45.93
CA MET A 36 19.74 -4.65 46.07
C MET A 36 20.58 -5.93 46.11
N ARG A 37 21.56 -5.97 45.21
CA ARG A 37 22.99 -6.29 45.38
C ARG A 37 23.40 -7.58 46.13
N ARG A 38 24.20 -8.38 45.43
CA ARG A 38 25.33 -9.13 46.03
C ARG A 38 26.59 -8.81 45.24
N SER A 39 27.62 -8.40 45.97
CA SER A 39 29.00 -8.17 45.56
C SER A 39 29.88 -9.09 46.39
N ASP A 40 30.98 -9.58 45.80
CA ASP A 40 32.25 -10.09 46.37
C ASP A 40 32.99 -10.78 45.17
N PHE A 41 34.30 -10.74 44.89
CA PHE A 41 35.53 -10.16 45.45
C PHE A 41 36.68 -10.31 44.40
N HIS A 42 37.82 -9.61 44.62
CA HIS A 42 39.19 -9.76 44.01
C HIS A 42 39.41 -9.31 42.53
N GLU A 43 40.48 -8.61 42.10
CA GLU A 43 41.76 -8.21 42.71
C GLU A 43 42.42 -7.04 41.91
N GLN A 44 43.50 -6.50 42.46
CA GLN A 44 44.22 -5.25 42.19
C GLN A 44 44.97 -5.15 40.85
N GLY A 45 45.12 -3.89 40.38
CA GLY A 45 46.16 -3.49 39.43
C GLY A 45 46.25 -1.96 39.34
N LYS A 46 47.24 -1.35 40.02
CA LYS A 46 47.55 0.09 39.97
C LYS A 46 48.45 0.41 38.78
N SER A 47 48.13 1.48 38.03
CA SER A 47 49.14 2.39 37.46
C SER A 47 48.52 3.75 37.10
N ASN A 48 49.15 4.82 37.60
CA ASN A 48 48.81 6.24 37.41
C ASN A 48 49.01 6.70 35.96
N SER A 49 48.15 7.61 35.45
CA SER A 49 48.49 9.04 35.26
C SER A 49 47.56 9.78 34.28
N SER A 50 47.37 11.07 34.60
CA SER A 50 46.92 12.22 33.79
C SER A 50 45.43 12.34 33.41
N SER A 51 44.81 13.25 34.15
CA SER A 51 43.55 13.94 33.98
C SER A 51 43.37 14.64 32.63
N SER A 52 42.24 14.37 31.97
CA SER A 52 41.51 15.36 31.18
C SER A 52 40.04 15.28 31.58
N SER A 53 39.50 16.40 32.04
CA SER A 53 38.14 16.57 32.53
C SER A 53 37.10 16.22 31.47
N HIS A 54 36.68 14.96 31.41
CA HIS A 54 35.40 14.59 30.83
C HIS A 54 34.32 14.89 31.87
N SER A 55 33.60 15.98 31.65
CA SER A 55 32.30 16.18 32.29
C SER A 55 31.43 14.98 31.94
N SER A 56 31.22 14.12 32.94
CA SER A 56 30.24 13.05 32.93
C SER A 56 28.86 13.64 32.67
N PHE A 57 28.38 13.56 31.43
CA PHE A 57 26.97 13.78 31.14
C PHE A 57 26.19 12.59 31.69
N THR A 58 25.57 12.82 32.84
CA THR A 58 24.54 11.96 33.41
C THR A 58 23.33 11.88 32.47
N LEU A 59 22.96 10.65 32.09
CA LEU A 59 21.68 10.18 31.55
C LEU A 59 20.64 11.27 31.21
N SER A 60 20.63 11.73 29.96
CA SER A 60 19.40 12.26 29.38
C SER A 60 18.44 11.09 29.16
N GLY A 61 17.21 11.18 29.69
CA GLY A 61 16.18 10.16 29.47
C GLY A 61 15.95 9.91 27.98
N CYS A 62 15.47 8.70 27.66
CA CYS A 62 15.03 8.33 26.31
C CYS A 62 13.97 9.32 25.81
N GLU A 63 14.13 9.90 24.61
CA GLU A 63 13.09 10.72 23.97
C GLU A 63 11.89 9.84 23.64
N THR A 64 10.70 10.24 24.06
CA THR A 64 9.47 9.50 23.79
C THR A 64 8.93 9.82 22.40
N VAL A 65 8.65 8.80 21.59
CA VAL A 65 8.17 8.92 20.20
C VAL A 65 6.87 8.14 20.03
N GLY A 66 5.78 8.87 19.75
CA GLY A 66 4.50 8.28 19.40
C GLY A 66 4.36 8.06 17.90
N ILE A 67 4.04 6.84 17.46
CA ILE A 67 3.85 6.52 16.04
C ILE A 67 2.37 6.18 15.80
N VAL A 68 1.71 6.94 14.94
CA VAL A 68 0.29 6.73 14.61
C VAL A 68 0.18 5.91 13.33
N GLY A 69 -0.22 4.64 13.47
CA GLY A 69 -0.42 3.68 12.38
C GLY A 69 0.72 2.66 12.22
N SER A 70 0.35 1.38 12.11
CA SER A 70 1.31 0.25 12.01
C SER A 70 1.42 -0.35 10.61
N GLY A 71 1.15 0.44 9.55
CA GLY A 71 1.46 0.02 8.18
C GLY A 71 2.97 -0.07 7.94
N MET A 72 3.39 -0.47 6.73
CA MET A 72 4.82 -0.62 6.36
C MET A 72 5.69 0.56 6.84
N ALA A 73 5.30 1.80 6.54
CA ALA A 73 6.11 2.97 6.89
C ALA A 73 6.24 3.18 8.40
N GLY A 74 5.14 2.98 9.14
CA GLY A 74 5.10 3.11 10.61
C GLY A 74 5.95 2.06 11.30
N LEU A 75 5.83 0.80 10.89
CA LEU A 75 6.65 -0.29 11.43
C LEU A 75 8.13 -0.15 11.08
N VAL A 76 8.48 0.30 9.88
CA VAL A 76 9.88 0.51 9.49
C VAL A 76 10.52 1.61 10.32
N VAL A 77 9.85 2.76 10.50
CA VAL A 77 10.42 3.83 11.32
C VAL A 77 10.46 3.45 12.81
N ALA A 78 9.44 2.74 13.31
CA ALA A 78 9.43 2.22 14.68
C ALA A 78 10.60 1.25 14.92
N PHE A 79 10.81 0.31 14.00
CA PHE A 79 11.91 -0.63 14.03
C PHE A 79 13.26 0.10 14.08
N LEU A 80 13.47 1.09 13.20
CA LEU A 80 14.72 1.85 13.14
C LEU A 80 14.97 2.59 14.47
N LEU A 81 13.98 3.31 14.99
CA LEU A 81 14.14 4.09 16.22
C LEU A 81 14.35 3.21 17.46
N ALA A 82 13.58 2.12 17.62
CA ALA A 82 13.72 1.20 18.74
C ALA A 82 15.06 0.43 18.74
N ASN A 83 15.65 0.25 17.56
CA ASN A 83 16.94 -0.39 17.36
C ASN A 83 18.10 0.61 17.21
N ASP A 84 17.90 1.88 17.55
CA ASP A 84 18.97 2.87 17.64
C ASP A 84 20.10 2.37 18.55
N SER A 85 21.34 2.40 18.05
CA SER A 85 22.51 1.87 18.76
C SER A 85 22.80 2.62 20.05
N GLN A 86 22.39 3.90 20.11
CA GLN A 86 22.55 4.76 21.29
C GLN A 86 21.35 4.68 22.25
N LYS A 87 20.30 3.91 21.92
CA LYS A 87 19.09 3.75 22.73
C LYS A 87 18.46 5.08 23.15
N ARG A 88 18.41 6.04 22.21
CA ARG A 88 17.89 7.39 22.45
C ARG A 88 16.37 7.50 22.45
N TYR A 89 15.64 6.53 21.89
CA TYR A 89 14.20 6.64 21.65
C TYR A 89 13.39 5.55 22.37
N ASP A 90 12.34 5.98 23.07
CA ASP A 90 11.28 5.12 23.61
C ASP A 90 10.06 5.22 22.70
N VAL A 91 9.72 4.12 22.03
CA VAL A 91 8.78 4.11 20.90
C VAL A 91 7.47 3.43 21.31
N GLU A 92 6.36 4.15 21.17
CA GLU A 92 5.01 3.62 21.33
C GLU A 92 4.23 3.75 20.01
N VAL A 93 3.69 2.63 19.52
CA VAL A 93 2.89 2.59 18.29
C VAL A 93 1.41 2.54 18.65
N LEU A 94 0.60 3.46 18.11
CA LEU A 94 -0.85 3.47 18.24
C LEU A 94 -1.47 2.89 16.96
N GLU A 95 -2.17 1.76 17.10
CA GLU A 95 -2.85 1.07 16.01
C GLU A 95 -4.36 1.08 16.25
N VAL A 96 -5.13 1.41 15.21
CA VAL A 96 -6.59 1.52 15.29
C VAL A 96 -7.28 0.16 15.33
N GLN A 97 -6.67 -0.86 14.73
CA GLN A 97 -7.14 -2.24 14.76
C GLN A 97 -6.69 -2.97 16.02
N ASP A 98 -7.26 -4.14 16.25
CA ASP A 98 -6.84 -5.13 17.24
C ASP A 98 -5.63 -5.98 16.78
N VAL A 99 -5.20 -5.77 15.53
CA VAL A 99 -4.04 -6.40 14.89
C VAL A 99 -3.18 -5.35 14.17
N LEU A 100 -1.95 -5.70 13.82
CA LEU A 100 -1.07 -4.82 13.05
C LEU A 100 -1.56 -4.69 11.59
N SER A 101 -1.39 -3.51 11.02
CA SER A 101 -1.97 -3.13 9.73
C SER A 101 -1.26 -3.74 8.52
N LEU A 102 0.02 -4.11 8.62
CA LEU A 102 0.79 -4.52 7.45
C LEU A 102 0.29 -5.86 6.93
N ASP A 103 0.08 -6.82 7.83
CA ASP A 103 -0.30 -8.19 7.54
C ASP A 103 -1.82 -8.42 7.56
N SER A 104 -2.60 -7.55 8.23
CA SER A 104 -4.07 -7.68 8.34
C SER A 104 -4.80 -7.75 7.01
N ALA A 105 -4.22 -7.17 5.96
CA ALA A 105 -4.70 -7.29 4.58
C ALA A 105 -4.13 -8.55 3.91
N SER A 106 -4.42 -9.72 4.48
CA SER A 106 -4.02 -11.03 3.98
C SER A 106 -4.96 -12.11 4.50
N PHE A 107 -5.00 -13.25 3.82
CA PHE A 107 -5.90 -14.34 4.13
C PHE A 107 -5.14 -15.67 4.22
N GLU A 108 -5.35 -16.40 5.31
CA GLU A 108 -4.88 -17.77 5.45
C GLU A 108 -5.98 -18.73 5.02
N LEU A 109 -5.71 -19.53 3.99
CA LEU A 109 -6.69 -20.50 3.50
C LEU A 109 -6.94 -21.59 4.55
N PRO A 110 -8.21 -21.98 4.83
CA PRO A 110 -8.53 -23.03 5.80
C PRO A 110 -7.79 -24.35 5.50
N ARG A 111 -7.39 -25.10 6.54
CA ARG A 111 -6.92 -26.48 6.32
C ARG A 111 -8.13 -27.27 5.83
N PHE A 112 -8.02 -28.00 4.73
CA PHE A 112 -9.05 -28.99 4.43
C PHE A 112 -9.02 -30.00 5.59
N ALA A 113 -10.08 -30.06 6.38
CA ALA A 113 -10.27 -31.20 7.26
C ALA A 113 -10.45 -32.42 6.35
N GLU A 114 -9.52 -33.37 6.41
CA GLU A 114 -9.73 -34.71 5.87
C GLU A 114 -10.88 -35.33 6.65
N GLY A 115 -12.13 -35.10 6.22
CA GLY A 115 -13.28 -35.56 7.01
C GLY A 115 -14.66 -35.01 6.67
N SER A 116 -14.88 -34.34 5.54
CA SER A 116 -16.25 -34.02 5.12
C SER A 116 -16.37 -33.89 3.60
N VAL A 117 -16.11 -34.98 2.88
CA VAL A 117 -16.70 -35.16 1.55
C VAL A 117 -17.88 -36.11 1.71
N SER A 118 -19.06 -35.54 1.90
CA SER A 118 -20.31 -36.23 1.63
C SER A 118 -21.33 -35.21 1.13
N ALA A 119 -21.82 -35.49 -0.08
CA ALA A 119 -23.00 -34.94 -0.73
C ALA A 119 -22.98 -33.48 -1.21
N ALA A 120 -22.34 -33.23 -2.37
CA ALA A 120 -22.85 -32.32 -3.39
C ALA A 120 -22.06 -32.41 -4.71
N ALA A 121 -22.15 -33.53 -5.42
CA ALA A 121 -21.85 -33.63 -6.86
C ALA A 121 -22.26 -35.00 -7.42
N GLN A 122 -23.55 -35.19 -7.72
CA GLN A 122 -23.97 -36.18 -8.71
C GLN A 122 -24.88 -35.48 -9.72
N ALA A 123 -24.45 -35.48 -10.97
CA ALA A 123 -25.26 -35.11 -12.12
C ALA A 123 -26.36 -36.18 -12.33
N PRO A 124 -27.59 -35.83 -12.76
CA PRO A 124 -28.66 -36.79 -12.91
C PRO A 124 -28.53 -37.57 -14.23
N GLY A 125 -28.59 -38.90 -14.13
CA GLY A 125 -28.90 -39.83 -15.23
C GLY A 125 -30.32 -40.42 -15.04
N PRO A 126 -30.93 -41.01 -16.09
CA PRO A 126 -32.38 -41.14 -16.19
C PRO A 126 -32.95 -42.41 -15.54
N ASN A 127 -34.19 -42.27 -15.04
CA ASN A 127 -35.23 -43.28 -14.76
C ASN A 127 -34.87 -44.47 -13.86
N ASP A 128 -35.45 -44.57 -12.66
CA ASP A 128 -36.64 -45.41 -12.41
C ASP A 128 -37.22 -45.21 -11.00
N SER A 129 -38.48 -45.62 -10.88
CA SER A 129 -39.50 -45.61 -9.82
C SER A 129 -39.17 -46.05 -8.37
N GLY A 130 -39.93 -45.54 -7.39
CA GLY A 130 -40.26 -46.30 -6.16
C GLY A 130 -40.16 -45.61 -4.78
N PHE A 131 -41.27 -45.03 -4.32
CA PHE A 131 -41.89 -45.04 -2.98
C PHE A 131 -41.09 -45.16 -1.63
N ASN A 132 -41.50 -44.26 -0.70
CA ASN A 132 -41.66 -44.34 0.78
C ASN A 132 -40.53 -44.10 1.83
N SER A 133 -40.74 -43.00 2.57
CA SER A 133 -40.71 -42.76 4.04
C SER A 133 -39.82 -43.60 4.98
N THR A 134 -39.03 -42.95 5.84
CA THR A 134 -39.29 -42.71 7.29
C THR A 134 -38.06 -42.14 8.01
N SER A 135 -38.34 -41.31 9.01
CA SER A 135 -37.47 -40.64 9.98
C SER A 135 -36.76 -41.59 10.97
N VAL A 136 -35.51 -41.31 11.35
CA VAL A 136 -35.01 -41.60 12.72
C VAL A 136 -33.94 -40.58 13.14
N SER A 137 -34.18 -39.99 14.31
CA SER A 137 -33.33 -39.15 15.14
C SER A 137 -32.16 -39.92 15.78
N GLY A 138 -31.01 -39.29 15.98
CA GLY A 138 -29.95 -39.83 16.84
C GLY A 138 -28.88 -38.80 17.20
N ALA A 139 -28.99 -38.23 18.39
CA ALA A 139 -27.96 -37.41 19.01
C ALA A 139 -26.84 -38.31 19.58
N VAL A 140 -25.58 -37.93 19.41
CA VAL A 140 -24.48 -38.38 20.28
C VAL A 140 -23.52 -37.22 20.53
N LYS A 141 -23.24 -37.03 21.83
CA LYS A 141 -22.42 -36.00 22.46
C LYS A 141 -20.92 -36.30 22.37
N ASP A 142 -20.15 -35.22 22.38
CA ASP A 142 -18.85 -34.98 23.02
C ASP A 142 -17.86 -36.14 23.19
N GLU A 143 -16.65 -35.96 22.66
CA GLU A 143 -15.45 -36.23 23.47
C GLU A 143 -14.24 -35.38 23.07
N ILE A 144 -13.55 -34.89 24.10
CA ILE A 144 -12.41 -33.98 24.12
C ILE A 144 -11.13 -34.77 23.84
N VAL A 145 -10.26 -34.32 22.93
CA VAL A 145 -8.84 -34.74 22.90
C VAL A 145 -7.90 -33.58 22.57
N LYS A 146 -7.28 -33.09 23.66
CA LYS A 146 -5.86 -32.73 23.91
C LYS A 146 -5.04 -31.95 22.88
N ASP A 147 -4.55 -30.81 23.39
CA ASP A 147 -3.31 -30.11 23.05
C ASP A 147 -2.21 -31.00 22.47
N GLN A 148 -1.86 -30.75 21.21
CA GLN A 148 -0.52 -30.98 20.70
C GLN A 148 0.06 -29.64 20.27
N LYS A 149 1.24 -29.32 20.81
CA LYS A 149 2.12 -28.26 20.31
C LYS A 149 2.40 -28.53 18.82
N GLU A 150 1.71 -27.83 17.93
CA GLU A 150 2.03 -27.85 16.51
C GLU A 150 3.31 -27.02 16.28
N GLY A 151 4.35 -27.68 15.80
CA GLY A 151 5.50 -27.01 15.19
C GLY A 151 5.04 -26.26 13.94
N GLU A 152 5.59 -25.07 13.74
CA GLU A 152 5.27 -24.13 12.66
C GLU A 152 5.77 -24.60 11.29
N ASP A 153 5.27 -25.72 10.78
CA ASP A 153 5.35 -26.04 9.36
C ASP A 153 4.21 -25.31 8.62
N GLU A 154 4.29 -23.97 8.60
CA GLU A 154 3.46 -23.13 7.74
C GLU A 154 3.73 -23.54 6.28
N VAL A 155 2.83 -24.35 5.72
CA VAL A 155 2.95 -24.87 4.35
C VAL A 155 2.97 -23.70 3.36
N GLU A 156 4.05 -23.62 2.58
CA GLU A 156 4.28 -22.59 1.57
C GLU A 156 3.06 -22.47 0.62
N GLY A 157 2.65 -21.22 0.31
CA GLY A 157 1.60 -20.95 -0.66
C GLY A 157 0.14 -20.95 -0.14
N ARG A 158 -0.10 -21.14 1.17
CA ARG A 158 -1.47 -21.05 1.73
C ARG A 158 -1.90 -19.65 2.15
N ARG A 159 -0.92 -18.79 2.36
CA ARG A 159 -1.14 -17.41 2.78
C ARG A 159 -1.19 -16.50 1.56
N VAL A 160 -2.29 -15.77 1.45
CA VAL A 160 -2.61 -14.94 0.29
C VAL A 160 -2.54 -13.48 0.72
N ASP A 161 -1.65 -12.68 0.15
CA ASP A 161 -1.61 -11.24 0.40
C ASP A 161 -2.71 -10.51 -0.41
N LEU A 162 -3.40 -9.55 0.21
CA LEU A 162 -4.41 -8.71 -0.44
C LEU A 162 -4.00 -7.23 -0.42
N PRO A 163 -3.72 -6.60 -1.58
CA PRO A 163 -3.49 -7.21 -2.89
C PRO A 163 -2.17 -7.99 -2.90
N MET A 164 -1.92 -8.73 -3.98
CA MET A 164 -0.61 -9.36 -4.21
C MET A 164 0.50 -8.30 -4.08
N ARG A 165 1.46 -8.54 -3.19
CA ARG A 165 2.59 -7.64 -2.93
C ARG A 165 3.75 -7.93 -3.87
N ALA A 166 3.53 -7.69 -5.16
CA ALA A 166 4.58 -7.77 -6.16
C ALA A 166 5.48 -6.54 -6.15
N PHE A 167 6.78 -6.75 -6.34
CA PHE A 167 7.78 -5.68 -6.43
C PHE A 167 8.85 -6.03 -7.46
N ALA A 168 9.45 -5.02 -8.07
CA ALA A 168 10.47 -5.19 -9.11
C ALA A 168 11.81 -4.62 -8.66
N ALA A 169 12.92 -5.29 -8.99
CA ALA A 169 14.24 -4.69 -8.80
C ALA A 169 14.36 -3.35 -9.55
N GLY A 170 15.26 -2.48 -9.10
CA GLY A 170 15.48 -1.16 -9.68
C GLY A 170 14.57 -0.08 -9.08
N TYR A 171 13.25 -0.30 -9.02
CA TYR A 171 12.33 0.65 -8.37
C TYR A 171 12.21 0.43 -6.86
N TYR A 172 12.25 -0.83 -6.43
CA TYR A 172 12.05 -1.22 -5.02
C TYR A 172 13.37 -1.58 -4.32
N ASP A 173 14.42 -0.79 -4.55
CA ASP A 173 15.76 -1.12 -4.11
C ASP A 173 15.89 -1.11 -2.58
N ASN A 174 15.30 -0.14 -1.88
CA ASN A 174 15.35 -0.10 -0.41
C ASN A 174 14.46 -1.17 0.21
N LEU A 175 13.27 -1.43 -0.36
CA LEU A 175 12.42 -2.54 0.06
C LEU A 175 13.16 -3.88 -0.06
N LEU A 176 13.85 -4.12 -1.18
CA LEU A 176 14.65 -5.33 -1.40
C LEU A 176 15.78 -5.48 -0.38
N LYS A 177 16.52 -4.39 -0.12
CA LYS A 177 17.59 -4.38 0.89
C LYS A 177 17.05 -4.68 2.29
N MET A 178 15.94 -4.05 2.66
CA MET A 178 15.27 -4.28 3.94
C MET A 178 14.78 -5.72 4.08
N TYR A 179 14.10 -6.28 3.07
CA TYR A 179 13.66 -7.67 3.10
C TYR A 179 14.83 -8.66 3.20
N LYS A 180 15.93 -8.42 2.48
CA LYS A 180 17.16 -9.21 2.64
C LYS A 180 17.74 -9.12 4.05
N PHE A 181 17.80 -7.91 4.61
CA PHE A 181 18.28 -7.69 5.98
C PHE A 181 17.42 -8.40 7.02
N LEU A 182 16.09 -8.36 6.86
CA LEU A 182 15.14 -9.03 7.76
C LEU A 182 15.06 -10.56 7.57
N GLY A 183 15.69 -11.10 6.52
CA GLY A 183 15.59 -12.51 6.16
C GLY A 183 14.22 -12.91 5.60
N VAL A 184 13.50 -11.97 4.99
CA VAL A 184 12.18 -12.20 4.39
C VAL A 184 12.33 -12.97 3.09
N VAL A 185 11.62 -14.09 2.96
CA VAL A 185 11.70 -14.97 1.77
C VAL A 185 10.78 -14.47 0.65
N PHE A 186 11.35 -14.34 -0.54
CA PHE A 186 10.62 -14.00 -1.77
C PHE A 186 11.14 -14.78 -2.96
N ALA A 187 10.28 -15.00 -3.94
CA ALA A 187 10.60 -15.69 -5.19
C ALA A 187 10.44 -14.74 -6.37
N SER A 188 11.01 -15.12 -7.53
CA SER A 188 10.82 -14.41 -8.80
C SER A 188 9.91 -15.23 -9.72
N PRO A 189 8.58 -15.16 -9.54
CA PRO A 189 7.64 -15.91 -10.38
C PRO A 189 7.67 -15.41 -11.82
N LYS A 190 7.29 -16.30 -12.74
CA LYS A 190 7.14 -15.97 -14.16
C LYS A 190 5.68 -15.66 -14.43
N PHE A 191 5.34 -14.37 -14.46
CA PHE A 191 3.99 -13.93 -14.75
C PHE A 191 3.63 -14.02 -16.23
N VAL A 192 2.43 -14.48 -16.54
CA VAL A 192 1.75 -14.27 -17.82
C VAL A 192 0.58 -13.33 -17.61
N TYR A 193 0.52 -12.30 -18.43
CA TYR A 193 -0.52 -11.28 -18.37
C TYR A 193 -1.47 -11.47 -19.55
N SER A 194 -2.77 -11.52 -19.27
CA SER A 194 -3.79 -11.45 -20.32
C SER A 194 -4.57 -10.17 -20.19
N ILE A 195 -4.84 -9.49 -21.30
CA ILE A 195 -5.63 -8.26 -21.34
C ILE A 195 -6.95 -8.52 -22.06
N SER A 196 -8.03 -8.11 -21.43
CA SER A 196 -9.41 -8.32 -21.88
C SER A 196 -10.30 -7.14 -21.54
N PHE A 197 -11.46 -7.06 -22.19
CA PHE A 197 -12.54 -6.15 -21.81
C PHE A 197 -13.72 -6.96 -21.27
N SER A 198 -14.39 -6.41 -20.26
CA SER A 198 -15.62 -6.93 -19.69
C SER A 198 -16.75 -6.90 -20.73
N ARG A 199 -17.68 -7.86 -20.61
CA ARG A 199 -18.79 -8.13 -21.55
C ARG A 199 -19.75 -6.95 -21.75
N ASN A 200 -19.80 -5.99 -20.82
CA ASN A 200 -20.77 -4.89 -20.81
C ASN A 200 -20.28 -3.58 -21.48
N ASN A 201 -19.10 -3.55 -22.11
CA ASN A 201 -18.54 -2.31 -22.64
C ASN A 201 -19.15 -1.86 -23.99
N LYS A 202 -19.81 -0.68 -23.99
CA LYS A 202 -20.40 -0.05 -25.20
C LYS A 202 -19.40 0.65 -26.12
N ASN A 203 -18.16 0.90 -25.67
CA ASN A 203 -17.13 1.62 -26.44
C ASN A 203 -16.22 0.71 -27.28
N CYS A 204 -16.64 -0.53 -27.54
CA CYS A 204 -15.92 -1.44 -28.43
C CYS A 204 -16.05 -0.98 -29.89
N PRO A 205 -14.97 -0.81 -30.66
CA PRO A 205 -15.06 -0.46 -32.07
C PRO A 205 -15.49 -1.70 -32.87
N SER A 206 -16.79 -1.80 -33.16
CA SER A 206 -17.32 -2.34 -34.42
C SER A 206 -18.85 -2.28 -34.43
N LYS A 207 -19.42 -1.30 -35.15
CA LYS A 207 -20.85 -1.28 -35.52
C LYS A 207 -21.21 -2.29 -36.64
N THR A 208 -20.32 -3.21 -37.00
CA THR A 208 -20.50 -4.08 -38.17
C THR A 208 -20.51 -5.58 -37.90
N GLU A 209 -20.36 -6.07 -36.67
CA GLU A 209 -20.39 -7.52 -36.39
C GLU A 209 -21.18 -7.84 -35.11
N ARG A 210 -22.52 -7.79 -35.21
CA ARG A 210 -23.44 -8.32 -34.19
C ARG A 210 -23.51 -9.86 -34.16
N LYS A 211 -22.40 -10.58 -34.44
CA LYS A 211 -22.36 -12.06 -34.41
C LYS A 211 -21.25 -12.68 -33.55
N ASP A 212 -20.33 -11.91 -32.97
CA ASP A 212 -19.31 -12.43 -32.03
C ASP A 212 -19.58 -12.03 -30.57
N GLU A 213 -20.61 -12.64 -29.98
CA GLU A 213 -21.03 -12.50 -28.57
C GLU A 213 -20.02 -13.05 -27.53
N LYS A 214 -18.74 -13.30 -27.88
CA LYS A 214 -17.79 -14.04 -27.01
C LYS A 214 -16.33 -13.60 -27.15
N ARG A 215 -15.97 -12.34 -26.88
CA ARG A 215 -14.55 -11.92 -26.93
C ARG A 215 -13.80 -12.27 -25.63
N GLY A 216 -12.78 -13.14 -25.75
CA GLY A 216 -11.81 -13.45 -24.69
C GLY A 216 -10.68 -12.42 -24.62
N ALA A 217 -9.51 -12.78 -24.10
CA ALA A 217 -8.33 -11.92 -24.13
C ALA A 217 -7.99 -11.51 -25.58
N TYR A 218 -7.64 -10.23 -25.79
CA TYR A 218 -7.16 -9.75 -27.09
C TYR A 218 -5.64 -9.64 -27.16
N PHE A 219 -4.96 -9.71 -26.01
CA PHE A 219 -3.51 -9.77 -25.95
C PHE A 219 -3.03 -10.58 -24.74
N ILE A 220 -1.96 -11.35 -24.94
CA ILE A 220 -1.32 -12.14 -23.88
C ILE A 220 0.19 -12.00 -24.02
N HIS A 221 0.84 -11.50 -22.97
CA HIS A 221 2.29 -11.37 -22.92
C HIS A 221 2.88 -11.96 -21.64
N SER A 222 4.19 -12.09 -21.62
CA SER A 222 4.91 -12.65 -20.48
C SER A 222 5.79 -11.59 -19.83
N SER A 223 5.92 -11.62 -18.50
CA SER A 223 6.87 -10.76 -17.77
C SER A 223 8.27 -10.91 -18.34
N ASN A 224 8.98 -9.79 -18.53
CA ASN A 224 10.33 -9.76 -19.11
C ASN A 224 10.46 -10.50 -20.45
N ASN A 225 9.35 -10.67 -21.19
CA ASN A 225 9.29 -11.38 -22.46
C ASN A 225 9.94 -12.78 -22.39
N HIS A 226 9.79 -13.50 -21.27
CA HIS A 226 10.39 -14.82 -21.15
C HIS A 226 9.79 -15.81 -22.17
N ILE A 227 8.58 -15.57 -22.67
CA ILE A 227 7.92 -16.30 -23.78
C ILE A 227 7.90 -15.39 -25.02
N LEU A 228 8.70 -15.74 -26.04
CA LEU A 228 8.76 -15.06 -27.34
C LEU A 228 8.56 -16.07 -28.49
N PRO A 229 7.72 -15.74 -29.50
CA PRO A 229 6.78 -14.60 -29.53
C PRO A 229 5.74 -14.68 -28.41
N PRO A 230 4.99 -13.60 -28.09
CA PRO A 230 3.91 -13.66 -27.10
C PRO A 230 2.89 -14.80 -27.39
N ILE A 231 2.01 -15.09 -26.44
CA ILE A 231 1.01 -16.15 -26.64
C ILE A 231 -0.12 -15.56 -27.50
N ARG A 232 -0.49 -16.27 -28.58
CA ARG A 232 -1.63 -15.87 -29.40
C ARG A 232 -2.93 -16.12 -28.63
N PRO A 233 -3.82 -15.14 -28.47
CA PRO A 233 -5.10 -15.38 -27.81
C PRO A 233 -6.01 -16.30 -28.63
N ALA A 234 -6.88 -17.04 -27.93
CA ALA A 234 -7.85 -17.93 -28.56
C ALA A 234 -8.79 -17.15 -29.50
N GLY A 235 -9.05 -17.70 -30.69
CA GLY A 235 -9.94 -17.09 -31.69
C GLY A 235 -9.32 -15.96 -32.52
N VAL A 236 -8.08 -15.53 -32.25
CA VAL A 236 -7.41 -14.50 -33.07
C VAL A 236 -6.69 -15.15 -34.26
N GLY A 237 -7.09 -14.76 -35.48
CA GLY A 237 -6.44 -15.19 -36.72
C GLY A 237 -4.95 -14.85 -36.77
N ALA A 238 -4.13 -15.72 -37.35
CA ALA A 238 -2.66 -15.58 -37.33
C ALA A 238 -2.18 -14.27 -37.97
N THR A 239 -2.73 -13.89 -39.12
CA THR A 239 -2.38 -12.64 -39.81
C THR A 239 -2.68 -11.41 -38.96
N LYS A 240 -3.89 -11.32 -38.40
CA LYS A 240 -4.29 -10.23 -37.50
C LYS A 240 -3.36 -10.16 -36.29
N TYR A 241 -3.03 -11.31 -35.70
CA TYR A 241 -2.11 -11.38 -34.57
C TYR A 241 -0.70 -10.88 -34.92
N VAL A 242 -0.16 -11.23 -36.10
CA VAL A 242 1.15 -10.75 -36.54
C VAL A 242 1.17 -9.23 -36.72
N PHE A 243 0.15 -8.65 -37.37
CA PHE A 243 0.05 -7.19 -37.52
C PHE A 243 -0.07 -6.49 -36.16
N GLU A 244 -0.89 -7.04 -35.26
CA GLU A 244 -1.02 -6.53 -33.88
C GLU A 244 0.34 -6.57 -33.16
N LEU A 245 1.09 -7.68 -33.27
CA LEU A 245 2.41 -7.78 -32.68
C LEU A 245 3.41 -6.76 -33.22
N LEU A 246 3.42 -6.52 -34.54
CA LEU A 246 4.29 -5.51 -35.14
C LEU A 246 3.93 -4.10 -34.68
N TYR A 247 2.64 -3.79 -34.63
CA TYR A 247 2.14 -2.52 -34.09
C TYR A 247 2.58 -2.32 -32.64
N LEU A 248 2.34 -3.33 -31.78
CA LEU A 248 2.69 -3.27 -30.36
C LEU A 248 4.19 -3.20 -30.13
N LEU A 249 4.99 -3.94 -30.90
CA LEU A 249 6.44 -3.91 -30.81
C LEU A 249 6.97 -2.50 -31.13
N PHE A 250 6.48 -1.89 -32.22
CA PHE A 250 6.87 -0.54 -32.59
C PHE A 250 6.59 0.47 -31.47
N TRP A 251 5.35 0.50 -30.96
CA TRP A 251 4.97 1.47 -29.92
C TRP A 251 5.58 1.17 -28.56
N TYR A 252 5.80 -0.10 -28.22
CA TYR A 252 6.55 -0.49 -27.03
C TYR A 252 8.00 0.01 -27.09
N LEU A 253 8.68 -0.17 -28.23
CA LEU A 253 10.05 0.31 -28.43
C LEU A 253 10.12 1.85 -28.40
N TRP A 254 9.16 2.52 -29.06
CA TRP A 254 9.08 3.98 -29.03
C TRP A 254 8.80 4.53 -27.62
N PHE A 255 7.82 3.97 -26.90
CA PHE A 255 7.54 4.39 -25.53
C PHE A 255 8.74 4.13 -24.61
N THR A 256 9.39 2.98 -24.74
CA THR A 256 10.61 2.66 -24.00
C THR A 256 11.68 3.70 -24.31
N PHE A 257 11.92 4.03 -25.58
CA PHE A 257 12.85 5.09 -25.97
C PHE A 257 12.47 6.43 -25.32
N ALA A 258 11.22 6.86 -25.43
CA ALA A 258 10.76 8.10 -24.82
C ALA A 258 11.01 8.14 -23.29
N CYS A 259 10.82 7.03 -22.57
CA CYS A 259 11.07 6.96 -21.13
C CYS A 259 12.52 7.29 -20.72
N PHE A 260 13.50 7.00 -21.58
CA PHE A 260 14.91 7.25 -21.29
C PHE A 260 15.41 8.58 -21.88
N TRP A 261 14.86 9.02 -23.01
CA TRP A 261 15.41 10.14 -23.77
C TRP A 261 14.52 11.38 -23.85
N ILE A 262 13.24 11.28 -23.49
CA ILE A 262 12.29 12.40 -23.53
C ILE A 262 11.72 12.64 -22.13
N PRO A 263 12.30 13.53 -21.32
CA PRO A 263 11.80 13.77 -19.97
C PRO A 263 10.41 14.43 -19.97
N PRO A 264 9.58 14.18 -18.95
CA PRO A 264 8.39 14.98 -18.70
C PRO A 264 8.72 16.45 -18.45
N LYS A 265 7.85 17.35 -18.93
CA LYS A 265 8.01 18.79 -18.71
C LYS A 265 7.69 19.16 -17.26
N THR A 266 8.47 20.10 -16.73
CA THR A 266 8.16 20.79 -15.48
C THR A 266 7.97 22.27 -15.81
N THR A 267 6.77 22.80 -15.66
CA THR A 267 6.49 24.23 -15.75
C THR A 267 6.94 24.87 -14.45
N MET A 268 8.09 25.56 -14.48
CA MET A 268 8.45 26.48 -13.40
C MET A 268 7.32 27.51 -13.27
N PRO A 269 6.74 27.73 -12.08
CA PRO A 269 5.79 28.82 -11.90
C PRO A 269 6.49 30.11 -12.30
N LEU A 270 5.90 30.83 -13.27
CA LEU A 270 6.36 32.16 -13.67
C LEU A 270 6.48 33.01 -12.41
N THR A 271 7.71 33.23 -11.93
CA THR A 271 7.99 34.31 -11.00
C THR A 271 7.51 35.58 -11.71
N LYS A 272 6.41 36.17 -11.22
CA LYS A 272 5.99 37.51 -11.63
C LYS A 272 7.15 38.45 -11.33
N LYS A 273 8.04 38.67 -12.31
CA LYS A 273 8.93 39.82 -12.31
C LYS A 273 7.99 41.03 -12.31
N GLY A 274 7.96 41.74 -11.19
CA GLY A 274 7.29 43.02 -11.10
C GLY A 274 7.80 43.91 -12.22
N LYS A 275 6.96 44.17 -13.22
CA LYS A 275 7.20 45.26 -14.16
C LYS A 275 6.72 46.54 -13.47
N GLY A 276 7.69 47.37 -13.11
CA GLY A 276 7.48 48.76 -12.77
C GLY A 276 6.75 49.49 -13.89
N LYS A 277 6.09 50.57 -13.48
CA LYS A 277 5.28 51.51 -14.25
C LYS A 277 6.02 52.07 -15.47
N GLY A 278 5.28 52.32 -16.55
CA GLY A 278 5.57 53.38 -17.53
C GLY A 278 5.14 53.09 -18.98
N GLY A 279 4.18 53.87 -19.51
CA GLY A 279 4.16 54.31 -20.92
C GLY A 279 3.16 53.68 -21.92
N ILE A 280 1.92 54.20 -21.93
CA ILE A 280 1.14 54.79 -23.06
C ILE A 280 1.18 54.16 -24.49
N GLU A 281 -0.05 53.82 -24.94
CA GLU A 281 -0.69 53.82 -26.29
C GLU A 281 -0.11 53.08 -27.52
N SER A 282 -0.93 52.20 -28.15
CA SER A 282 -1.82 52.57 -29.29
C SER A 282 -2.50 51.35 -29.98
N SER A 283 -3.83 51.48 -30.09
CA SER A 283 -4.81 51.05 -31.12
C SER A 283 -4.58 49.87 -32.10
N ALA A 284 -5.59 48.96 -32.14
CA ALA A 284 -6.54 48.73 -33.27
C ALA A 284 -6.67 47.31 -33.88
N ARG A 285 -7.94 46.84 -33.88
CA ARG A 285 -8.66 45.91 -34.81
C ARG A 285 -8.22 44.43 -34.80
N GLY A 286 -9.07 43.40 -34.72
CA GLY A 286 -10.52 43.28 -34.82
C GLY A 286 -10.84 42.00 -35.62
N ALA A 287 -11.43 40.97 -34.99
CA ALA A 287 -12.19 39.92 -35.67
C ALA A 287 -13.00 39.12 -34.64
N LYS A 288 -14.32 39.11 -34.83
CA LYS A 288 -15.30 38.27 -34.12
C LYS A 288 -15.36 36.91 -34.82
N ASP A 289 -15.50 35.83 -34.07
CA ASP A 289 -16.72 34.99 -34.13
C ASP A 289 -16.72 33.87 -33.08
N ASN A 290 -17.93 33.64 -32.56
CA ASN A 290 -18.27 32.83 -31.40
C ASN A 290 -18.47 31.35 -31.75
N HIS A 291 -17.92 30.45 -30.93
CA HIS A 291 -18.68 29.28 -30.49
C HIS A 291 -18.26 28.86 -29.07
N LEU A 292 -19.13 29.14 -28.10
CA LEU A 292 -19.04 28.62 -26.73
C LEU A 292 -19.62 27.20 -26.70
N THR A 293 -18.88 26.26 -26.12
CA THR A 293 -19.38 25.55 -24.92
C THR A 293 -18.25 25.36 -23.91
N PRO A 294 -18.54 25.39 -22.60
CA PRO A 294 -17.55 25.64 -21.55
C PRO A 294 -17.32 24.40 -20.68
N HIS A 295 -16.09 23.87 -20.68
CA HIS A 295 -15.57 23.22 -19.48
C HIS A 295 -14.50 24.14 -18.91
N ALA A 296 -14.93 24.99 -17.99
CA ALA A 296 -14.08 25.87 -17.23
C ALA A 296 -13.06 25.02 -16.47
N HIS A 297 -11.83 24.99 -16.98
CA HIS A 297 -10.66 24.79 -16.15
C HIS A 297 -10.63 25.95 -15.16
N ASP A 298 -10.91 25.66 -13.89
CA ASP A 298 -10.58 26.56 -12.79
C ASP A 298 -9.05 26.79 -12.82
N PRO A 299 -8.56 28.01 -13.09
CA PRO A 299 -7.14 28.28 -13.32
C PRO A 299 -6.31 28.29 -12.01
N THR A 300 -6.89 27.82 -10.89
CA THR A 300 -6.25 27.82 -9.57
C THR A 300 -5.54 26.51 -9.21
N SER A 301 -5.59 25.45 -10.03
CA SER A 301 -5.01 24.13 -9.69
C SER A 301 -4.04 23.51 -10.72
N ALA A 302 -3.52 24.28 -11.68
CA ALA A 302 -2.53 23.78 -12.62
C ALA A 302 -1.18 23.51 -11.93
N GLY A 303 -0.95 22.25 -11.51
CA GLY A 303 0.33 21.84 -10.93
C GLY A 303 1.51 21.99 -11.88
N SER A 304 2.72 22.04 -11.34
CA SER A 304 3.97 22.37 -12.04
C SER A 304 4.49 21.26 -12.97
N SER A 305 3.82 20.12 -13.05
CA SER A 305 4.29 18.95 -13.81
C SER A 305 3.32 18.51 -14.89
N GLU A 306 3.88 18.04 -16.00
CA GLU A 306 3.12 17.50 -17.11
C GLU A 306 2.32 16.25 -16.69
N THR A 307 1.04 16.22 -17.06
CA THR A 307 0.19 15.02 -16.87
C THR A 307 0.62 13.90 -17.80
N LEU A 308 0.32 12.66 -17.44
CA LEU A 308 0.57 11.49 -18.28
C LEU A 308 -0.12 11.63 -19.65
N ARG A 309 -1.36 12.13 -19.69
CA ARG A 309 -2.08 12.43 -20.94
C ARG A 309 -1.30 13.38 -21.84
N ALA A 310 -0.86 14.50 -21.28
CA ALA A 310 -0.12 15.51 -22.03
C ALA A 310 1.22 14.95 -22.54
N TYR A 311 1.91 14.17 -21.71
CA TYR A 311 3.15 13.50 -22.09
C TYR A 311 2.94 12.52 -23.25
N LEU A 312 2.01 11.57 -23.13
CA LEU A 312 1.71 10.56 -24.16
C LEU A 312 1.31 11.20 -25.49
N SER A 313 0.47 12.23 -25.45
CA SER A 313 0.09 13.02 -26.63
C SER A 313 1.31 13.71 -27.25
N ARG A 314 2.14 14.35 -26.43
CA ARG A 314 3.34 15.07 -26.89
C ARG A 314 4.38 14.15 -27.54
N ILE A 315 4.54 12.92 -27.04
CA ILE A 315 5.44 11.93 -27.66
C ILE A 315 4.75 11.14 -28.78
N GLY A 316 3.51 11.48 -29.16
CA GLY A 316 2.82 10.89 -30.30
C GLY A 316 2.33 9.45 -30.09
N ILE A 317 2.12 9.00 -28.85
CA ILE A 317 1.56 7.67 -28.58
C ILE A 317 0.07 7.67 -28.99
N PRO A 318 -0.37 6.74 -29.86
CA PRO A 318 -1.76 6.72 -30.32
C PRO A 318 -2.75 6.36 -29.21
N SER A 319 -3.97 6.87 -29.34
CA SER A 319 -5.08 6.52 -28.44
C SER A 319 -5.37 5.01 -28.43
N TYR A 320 -5.19 4.32 -29.56
CA TYR A 320 -5.37 2.86 -29.62
C TYR A 320 -4.39 2.13 -28.69
N TYR A 321 -3.08 2.37 -28.82
CA TYR A 321 -2.07 1.82 -27.91
C TYR A 321 -2.35 2.20 -26.45
N THR A 322 -2.69 3.46 -26.22
CA THR A 322 -2.96 3.99 -24.88
C THR A 322 -4.13 3.26 -24.21
N THR A 323 -5.30 3.22 -24.86
CA THR A 323 -6.53 2.67 -24.29
C THR A 323 -6.50 1.16 -24.15
N TRP A 324 -5.91 0.45 -25.13
CA TRP A 324 -6.02 -1.01 -25.20
C TRP A 324 -4.85 -1.74 -24.54
N PHE A 325 -3.71 -1.09 -24.31
CA PHE A 325 -2.52 -1.81 -23.81
C PHE A 325 -1.87 -1.11 -22.64
N PHE A 326 -1.64 0.20 -22.78
CA PHE A 326 -0.94 0.96 -21.76
C PHE A 326 -1.78 1.15 -20.49
N LEU A 327 -3.02 1.66 -20.63
CA LEU A 327 -3.87 1.95 -19.48
C LEU A 327 -4.24 0.70 -18.69
N PRO A 328 -4.70 -0.43 -19.29
CA PRO A 328 -5.00 -1.64 -18.52
C PRO A 328 -3.83 -2.15 -17.69
N LEU A 329 -2.62 -2.13 -18.27
CA LEU A 329 -1.41 -2.54 -17.57
C LEU A 329 -1.08 -1.59 -16.41
N MET A 330 -1.00 -0.28 -16.68
CA MET A 330 -0.59 0.68 -15.67
C MET A 330 -1.64 0.89 -14.58
N SER A 331 -2.93 0.85 -14.91
CA SER A 331 -4.01 1.00 -13.94
C SER A 331 -4.13 -0.20 -13.01
N SER A 332 -3.73 -1.40 -13.44
CA SER A 332 -3.63 -2.57 -12.56
C SER A 332 -2.59 -2.39 -11.45
N ILE A 333 -1.52 -1.62 -11.72
CA ILE A 333 -0.46 -1.30 -10.76
C ILE A 333 -0.89 -0.15 -9.84
N THR A 334 -1.42 0.93 -10.41
CA THR A 334 -1.82 2.13 -9.64
C THR A 334 -3.16 1.95 -8.92
N THR A 335 -3.97 0.98 -9.35
CA THR A 335 -5.29 0.69 -8.80
C THR A 335 -6.22 1.92 -8.82
N CYS A 336 -6.35 2.53 -10.00
CA CYS A 336 -7.19 3.70 -10.22
C CYS A 336 -7.93 3.59 -11.57
N THR A 337 -8.88 4.50 -11.80
CA THR A 337 -9.53 4.60 -13.11
C THR A 337 -8.53 5.03 -14.19
N HIS A 338 -8.88 4.77 -15.44
CA HIS A 338 -8.10 5.20 -16.60
C HIS A 338 -8.00 6.72 -16.70
N GLU A 339 -9.06 7.43 -16.34
CA GLU A 339 -9.07 8.90 -16.35
C GLU A 339 -8.17 9.47 -15.25
N GLU A 340 -8.24 8.94 -14.03
CA GLU A 340 -7.34 9.34 -12.95
C GLU A 340 -5.88 9.09 -13.34
N LEU A 341 -5.56 7.92 -13.90
CA LEU A 341 -4.19 7.58 -14.33
C LEU A 341 -3.66 8.56 -15.38
N LEU A 342 -4.49 8.96 -16.35
CA LEU A 342 -4.11 9.93 -17.37
C LEU A 342 -3.80 11.32 -16.78
N ASN A 343 -4.34 11.62 -15.60
CA ASN A 343 -4.09 12.86 -14.85
C ASN A 343 -2.94 12.74 -13.83
N PHE A 344 -2.27 11.59 -13.72
CA PHE A 344 -1.07 11.45 -12.88
C PHE A 344 0.07 12.31 -13.43
N PRO A 345 1.03 12.74 -12.58
CA PRO A 345 2.30 13.29 -13.05
C PRO A 345 3.00 12.27 -13.95
N ALA A 346 3.35 12.67 -15.16
CA ALA A 346 4.07 11.80 -16.09
C ALA A 346 5.40 11.31 -15.49
N SER A 347 6.06 12.13 -14.67
CA SER A 347 7.30 11.76 -13.94
C SER A 347 7.18 10.47 -13.14
N ASP A 348 6.02 10.21 -12.53
CA ASP A 348 5.82 9.04 -11.67
C ASP A 348 5.83 7.77 -12.53
N ILE A 349 5.07 7.77 -13.62
CA ILE A 349 4.92 6.63 -14.52
C ILE A 349 6.19 6.37 -15.32
N ILE A 350 6.81 7.43 -15.86
CA ILE A 350 8.05 7.32 -16.63
C ILE A 350 9.21 6.91 -15.73
N GLY A 351 9.29 7.47 -14.52
CA GLY A 351 10.28 7.08 -13.51
C GLY A 351 10.17 5.61 -13.14
N TYR A 352 8.95 5.10 -12.93
CA TYR A 352 8.67 3.70 -12.65
C TYR A 352 9.03 2.78 -13.84
N ALA A 353 8.55 3.10 -15.04
CA ALA A 353 8.82 2.31 -16.25
C ALA A 353 10.33 2.20 -16.53
N ARG A 354 11.07 3.31 -16.37
CA ARG A 354 12.51 3.35 -16.56
C ARG A 354 13.26 2.48 -15.55
N GLN A 355 12.91 2.56 -14.27
CA GLN A 355 13.60 1.83 -13.20
C GLN A 355 13.29 0.33 -13.19
N THR A 356 12.11 -0.07 -13.68
CA THR A 356 11.69 -1.48 -13.76
C THR A 356 12.01 -2.15 -15.09
N TYR A 357 12.50 -1.40 -16.08
CA TYR A 357 12.81 -1.94 -17.41
C TYR A 357 13.79 -3.12 -17.36
N ARG A 358 13.33 -4.28 -17.87
CA ARG A 358 14.06 -5.57 -17.87
C ARG A 358 14.50 -6.07 -16.49
N LYS A 359 13.84 -5.61 -15.43
CA LYS A 359 14.13 -6.05 -14.06
C LYS A 359 13.26 -7.24 -13.66
N PRO A 360 13.79 -8.18 -12.86
CA PRO A 360 12.98 -9.27 -12.31
C PRO A 360 11.87 -8.72 -11.40
N HIS A 361 10.72 -9.40 -11.46
CA HIS A 361 9.62 -9.20 -10.54
C HIS A 361 9.71 -10.25 -9.43
N TYR A 362 9.29 -9.87 -8.23
CA TYR A 362 9.31 -10.71 -7.04
C TYR A 362 7.97 -10.68 -6.34
N THR A 363 7.69 -11.74 -5.59
CA THR A 363 6.55 -11.86 -4.68
C THR A 363 7.01 -12.54 -3.39
N LEU A 364 6.37 -12.18 -2.28
CA LEU A 364 6.55 -12.88 -1.00
C LEU A 364 5.90 -14.27 -1.11
N THR A 365 6.64 -15.35 -0.80
CA THR A 365 6.11 -16.72 -0.92
C THR A 365 5.29 -17.16 0.28
N ARG A 366 5.50 -16.52 1.43
CA ARG A 366 4.81 -16.79 2.71
C ARG A 366 3.99 -15.59 3.19
N GLY A 367 3.62 -14.71 2.26
CA GLY A 367 2.96 -13.44 2.56
C GLY A 367 3.85 -12.45 3.31
N VAL A 368 3.27 -11.32 3.71
CA VAL A 368 4.01 -10.24 4.40
C VAL A 368 4.20 -10.45 5.91
N LYS A 369 3.57 -11.47 6.47
CA LYS A 369 3.58 -11.78 7.92
C LYS A 369 4.97 -11.82 8.50
N GLN A 370 5.91 -12.48 7.81
CA GLN A 370 7.29 -12.55 8.27
C GLN A 370 7.94 -11.16 8.37
N ALA A 371 7.70 -10.27 7.41
CA ALA A 371 8.23 -8.91 7.46
C ALA A 371 7.61 -8.13 8.63
N GLU A 372 6.29 -8.24 8.83
CA GLU A 372 5.60 -7.60 9.96
C GLU A 372 6.15 -8.09 11.30
N MET A 373 6.24 -9.40 11.51
CA MET A 373 6.77 -10.00 12.75
C MET A 373 8.18 -9.50 13.07
N ARG A 374 9.06 -9.42 12.05
CA ARG A 374 10.44 -8.95 12.24
C ARG A 374 10.52 -7.45 12.55
N LEU A 375 9.67 -6.65 11.91
CA LEU A 375 9.63 -5.21 12.15
C LEU A 375 8.98 -4.86 13.49
N SER A 376 8.02 -5.64 13.95
CA SER A 376 7.27 -5.38 15.19
C SER A 376 7.88 -6.00 16.45
N SER A 377 8.85 -6.89 16.29
CA SER A 377 9.51 -7.58 17.41
C SER A 377 10.05 -6.60 18.46
N GLY A 378 9.53 -6.69 19.68
CA GLY A 378 9.95 -5.88 20.82
C GLY A 378 9.38 -4.46 20.86
N LEU A 379 8.48 -4.07 19.95
CA LEU A 379 7.80 -2.78 19.99
C LEU A 379 6.68 -2.75 21.03
N ASN A 380 6.50 -1.62 21.71
CA ASN A 380 5.30 -1.35 22.50
C ASN A 380 4.18 -0.88 21.57
N VAL A 381 3.18 -1.75 21.35
CA VAL A 381 2.03 -1.45 20.48
C VAL A 381 0.75 -1.34 21.32
N LYS A 382 0.03 -0.24 21.14
CA LYS A 382 -1.31 0.00 21.67
C LYS A 382 -2.34 -0.22 20.57
N TYR A 383 -2.89 -1.44 20.56
CA TYR A 383 -4.01 -1.80 19.68
C TYR A 383 -5.31 -1.12 20.08
N ASN A 384 -6.26 -1.02 19.16
CA ASN A 384 -7.55 -0.37 19.34
C ASN A 384 -7.46 1.11 19.77
N HIS A 385 -6.34 1.79 19.51
CA HIS A 385 -6.13 3.20 19.83
C HIS A 385 -6.23 4.06 18.57
N ARG A 386 -7.44 4.58 18.30
CA ARG A 386 -7.67 5.49 17.18
C ARG A 386 -7.24 6.91 17.55
N ALA A 387 -6.16 7.40 16.95
CA ALA A 387 -5.81 8.82 17.06
C ALA A 387 -6.92 9.70 16.45
N THR A 388 -7.33 10.74 17.17
CA THR A 388 -8.38 11.68 16.76
C THR A 388 -7.87 13.10 16.58
N LYS A 389 -6.78 13.47 17.26
CA LYS A 389 -6.15 14.79 17.13
C LYS A 389 -4.68 14.73 17.51
N VAL A 390 -3.83 15.45 16.77
CA VAL A 390 -2.42 15.68 17.06
C VAL A 390 -2.20 17.19 17.16
N GLU A 391 -1.59 17.65 18.25
CA GLU A 391 -1.30 19.06 18.47
C GLU A 391 0.09 19.27 19.09
N THR A 392 0.85 20.21 18.55
CA THR A 392 2.11 20.66 19.16
C THR A 392 1.79 21.61 20.31
N LEU A 393 2.35 21.33 21.49
CA LEU A 393 2.17 22.13 22.69
C LEU A 393 3.20 23.27 22.75
N GLY A 394 2.91 24.31 23.53
CA GLY A 394 3.84 25.44 23.74
C GLY A 394 5.18 25.04 24.37
N SER A 395 5.24 23.87 25.03
CA SER A 395 6.46 23.27 25.57
C SER A 395 7.38 22.64 24.52
N GLY A 396 6.91 22.51 23.28
CA GLY A 396 7.59 21.76 22.21
C GLY A 396 7.25 20.27 22.16
N ARG A 397 6.60 19.71 23.20
CA ARG A 397 6.07 18.34 23.16
C ARG A 397 4.84 18.24 22.25
N VAL A 398 4.50 17.05 21.81
CA VAL A 398 3.35 16.78 20.95
C VAL A 398 2.34 15.92 21.68
N ARG A 399 1.08 16.35 21.69
CA ARG A 399 -0.03 15.60 22.29
C ARG A 399 -0.83 14.87 21.22
N VAL A 400 -1.09 13.59 21.46
CA VAL A 400 -1.97 12.74 20.66
C VAL A 400 -3.20 12.41 21.48
N HIS A 401 -4.36 12.88 21.02
CA HIS A 401 -5.66 12.46 21.53
C HIS A 401 -6.08 11.19 20.81
N PHE A 402 -6.64 10.24 21.54
CA PHE A 402 -7.11 8.97 20.98
C PHE A 402 -8.41 8.52 21.62
N VAL A 403 -9.12 7.66 20.90
CA VAL A 403 -10.21 6.85 21.42
C VAL A 403 -9.72 5.41 21.46
N ALA A 404 -9.59 4.87 22.67
CA ALA A 404 -9.27 3.47 22.91
C ALA A 404 -10.58 2.66 22.95
N ASN A 405 -10.68 1.63 22.12
CA ASN A 405 -11.81 0.71 22.13
C ASN A 405 -11.45 -0.51 22.99
N ALA A 406 -12.13 -0.70 24.13
CA ALA A 406 -11.87 -1.80 25.07
C ALA A 406 -12.87 -2.97 24.93
N GLY A 407 -13.58 -3.07 23.81
CA GLY A 407 -14.67 -4.04 23.61
C GLY A 407 -16.05 -3.44 23.79
N THR A 408 -17.10 -4.26 23.62
CA THR A 408 -18.50 -3.85 23.42
C THR A 408 -18.97 -2.76 24.40
N ASN A 409 -19.05 -1.53 23.87
CA ASN A 409 -19.60 -0.29 24.44
C ASN A 409 -18.76 0.56 25.41
N ASN A 410 -17.48 0.29 25.65
CA ASN A 410 -16.62 1.21 26.42
C ASN A 410 -15.52 1.83 25.56
N GLN A 411 -15.85 2.97 24.93
CA GLN A 411 -14.86 3.85 24.33
C GLN A 411 -14.24 4.75 25.40
N ARG A 412 -12.92 4.70 25.55
CA ARG A 412 -12.19 5.57 26.46
C ARG A 412 -11.46 6.63 25.65
N VAL A 413 -11.84 7.89 25.86
CA VAL A 413 -11.05 9.02 25.35
C VAL A 413 -9.81 9.17 26.23
N GLY A 414 -8.66 9.27 25.59
CA GLY A 414 -7.37 9.45 26.26
C GLY A 414 -6.47 10.41 25.50
N MET A 415 -5.37 10.79 26.14
CA MET A 415 -4.31 11.57 25.51
C MET A 415 -2.96 11.12 26.05
N ASN A 416 -1.98 11.04 25.15
CA ASN A 416 -0.58 10.82 25.49
C ASN A 416 0.25 12.00 24.96
N GLU A 417 1.35 12.30 25.64
CA GLU A 417 2.31 13.33 25.23
C GLU A 417 3.66 12.70 24.96
N TYR A 418 4.24 13.09 23.83
CA TYR A 418 5.52 12.60 23.34
C TYR A 418 6.44 13.77 23.06
N ASP A 419 7.74 13.52 23.03
CA ASP A 419 8.70 14.51 22.56
C ASP A 419 8.59 14.69 21.05
N ARG A 420 8.22 13.61 20.33
CA ARG A 420 7.97 13.62 18.88
C ARG A 420 6.79 12.72 18.51
N VAL A 421 6.09 13.06 17.44
CA VAL A 421 5.05 12.19 16.86
C VAL A 421 5.33 11.95 15.39
N ILE A 422 5.20 10.70 14.96
CA ILE A 422 5.29 10.31 13.55
C ILE A 422 3.92 9.79 13.12
N ILE A 423 3.30 10.46 12.15
CA ILE A 423 2.01 10.06 11.59
C ILE A 423 2.27 9.22 10.34
N ALA A 424 1.93 7.94 10.40
CA ALA A 424 2.16 6.94 9.37
C ALA A 424 0.85 6.52 8.66
N THR A 425 -0.04 7.48 8.39
CA THR A 425 -1.38 7.27 7.83
C THR A 425 -1.57 7.97 6.48
N THR A 426 -2.72 7.75 5.85
CA THR A 426 -3.08 8.37 4.57
C THR A 426 -3.35 9.88 4.71
N PRO A 427 -3.20 10.67 3.62
CA PRO A 427 -3.41 12.12 3.65
C PRO A 427 -4.77 12.53 4.23
N ASP A 428 -5.85 11.83 3.87
CA ASP A 428 -7.20 12.12 4.36
C ASP A 428 -7.32 11.93 5.88
N VAL A 429 -6.56 11.00 6.47
CA VAL A 429 -6.46 10.83 7.93
C VAL A 429 -5.62 11.95 8.53
N VAL A 430 -4.44 12.24 7.96
CA VAL A 430 -3.56 13.34 8.42
C VAL A 430 -4.33 14.65 8.45
N GLY A 431 -5.07 14.99 7.39
CA GLY A 431 -5.84 16.23 7.30
C GLY A 431 -7.01 16.34 8.27
N ARG A 432 -7.48 15.21 8.83
CA ARG A 432 -8.51 15.16 9.87
C ARG A 432 -7.92 15.30 11.26
N ILE A 433 -6.77 14.67 11.53
CA ILE A 433 -6.20 14.62 12.89
C ILE A 433 -5.17 15.74 13.15
N PHE A 434 -4.57 16.32 12.11
CA PHE A 434 -3.51 17.32 12.24
C PHE A 434 -3.88 18.61 11.51
N SER A 435 -4.41 19.58 12.26
CA SER A 435 -5.00 20.81 11.70
C SER A 435 -4.05 21.65 10.83
N PRO A 436 -2.73 21.75 11.08
CA PRO A 436 -1.83 22.53 10.22
C PRO A 436 -1.80 22.07 8.76
N LEU A 437 -2.14 20.80 8.49
CA LEU A 437 -2.13 20.22 7.15
C LEU A 437 -3.53 19.95 6.58
N SER A 438 -4.60 20.32 7.28
CA SER A 438 -5.98 19.98 6.88
C SER A 438 -6.31 20.42 5.45
N LEU A 439 -5.96 21.64 5.07
CA LEU A 439 -6.23 22.16 3.73
C LEU A 439 -5.35 21.50 2.66
N ALA A 440 -4.05 21.33 2.94
CA ALA A 440 -3.11 20.74 2.00
C ALA A 440 -3.46 19.27 1.69
N MET A 441 -3.84 18.51 2.71
CA MET A 441 -4.20 17.10 2.55
C MET A 441 -5.50 16.90 1.74
N LYS A 442 -6.46 17.84 1.78
CA LYS A 442 -7.67 17.78 0.94
C LYS A 442 -7.37 17.81 -0.57
N ALA A 443 -6.24 18.40 -0.96
CA ALA A 443 -5.80 18.46 -2.35
C ALA A 443 -4.99 17.22 -2.80
N ILE A 444 -4.79 16.24 -1.90
CA ILE A 444 -4.19 14.95 -2.24
C ILE A 444 -5.31 13.91 -2.34
N PRO A 445 -5.71 13.50 -3.56
CA PRO A 445 -6.85 12.62 -3.73
C PRO A 445 -6.59 11.22 -3.16
N THR A 446 -7.63 10.64 -2.58
CA THR A 446 -7.64 9.25 -2.12
C THR A 446 -8.87 8.54 -2.65
N THR A 447 -8.79 7.23 -2.81
CA THR A 447 -9.92 6.40 -3.25
C THR A 447 -9.92 5.09 -2.48
N GLU A 448 -11.10 4.54 -2.22
CA GLU A 448 -11.22 3.23 -1.58
C GLU A 448 -11.16 2.12 -2.64
N VAL A 449 -10.40 1.07 -2.35
CA VAL A 449 -10.25 -0.10 -3.21
C VAL A 449 -10.70 -1.33 -2.45
N ARG A 450 -11.58 -2.12 -3.08
CA ARG A 450 -11.93 -3.48 -2.63
C ARG A 450 -11.00 -4.50 -3.30
N THR A 451 -10.46 -5.42 -2.51
CA THR A 451 -9.74 -6.61 -2.99
C THR A 451 -10.36 -7.84 -2.36
N VAL A 452 -10.58 -8.87 -3.18
CA VAL A 452 -11.29 -10.08 -2.76
C VAL A 452 -10.51 -11.34 -3.11
N VAL A 453 -10.52 -12.32 -2.20
CA VAL A 453 -10.17 -13.71 -2.48
C VAL A 453 -11.45 -14.46 -2.78
N HIS A 454 -11.52 -15.17 -3.90
CA HIS A 454 -12.72 -15.88 -4.33
C HIS A 454 -12.38 -17.11 -5.19
N ARG A 455 -13.40 -17.90 -5.53
CA ARG A 455 -13.30 -19.04 -6.46
C ARG A 455 -14.11 -18.88 -7.75
N ASP A 456 -14.60 -17.68 -8.01
CA ASP A 456 -15.38 -17.38 -9.21
C ASP A 456 -14.50 -17.20 -10.46
N TYR A 457 -14.34 -18.28 -11.24
CA TYR A 457 -13.63 -18.26 -12.52
C TYR A 457 -14.51 -17.79 -13.70
N SER A 458 -15.79 -17.46 -13.51
CA SER A 458 -16.71 -17.21 -14.62
C SER A 458 -16.20 -16.13 -15.59
N GLY A 459 -15.61 -15.06 -15.06
CA GLY A 459 -15.03 -13.95 -15.82
C GLY A 459 -13.76 -14.28 -16.62
N ILE A 460 -12.99 -15.29 -16.20
CA ILE A 460 -11.68 -15.62 -16.80
C ILE A 460 -11.56 -17.05 -17.34
N SER A 461 -12.57 -17.89 -17.14
CA SER A 461 -12.58 -19.35 -17.39
C SER A 461 -11.96 -19.76 -18.74
N LYS A 462 -12.35 -19.09 -19.83
CA LYS A 462 -11.84 -19.38 -21.18
C LYS A 462 -10.36 -19.04 -21.36
N VAL A 463 -9.94 -17.88 -20.85
CA VAL A 463 -8.54 -17.43 -20.97
C VAL A 463 -7.65 -18.28 -20.07
N SER A 464 -8.12 -18.54 -18.86
CA SER A 464 -7.52 -19.45 -17.89
C SER A 464 -7.29 -20.85 -18.49
N ALA A 465 -8.31 -21.45 -19.11
CA ALA A 465 -8.19 -22.74 -19.79
C ALA A 465 -7.19 -22.69 -20.97
N HIS A 466 -7.28 -21.65 -21.82
CA HIS A 466 -6.35 -21.46 -22.94
C HIS A 466 -4.88 -21.37 -22.50
N LEU A 467 -4.61 -20.73 -21.37
CA LEU A 467 -3.26 -20.67 -20.81
C LEU A 467 -2.79 -22.03 -20.28
N ARG A 468 -3.66 -22.78 -19.59
CA ARG A 468 -3.35 -24.14 -19.10
C ARG A 468 -3.04 -25.11 -20.24
N ASP A 469 -3.79 -25.03 -21.34
CA ASP A 469 -3.63 -25.92 -22.51
C ASP A 469 -2.47 -25.50 -23.43
N CYS A 470 -1.80 -24.39 -23.13
CA CYS A 470 -0.72 -23.88 -23.97
C CYS A 470 0.55 -24.74 -23.81
N GLY A 471 0.82 -25.62 -24.77
CA GLY A 471 2.01 -26.48 -24.77
C GLY A 471 3.36 -25.74 -24.66
N ARG A 472 3.43 -24.43 -24.97
CA ARG A 472 4.65 -23.62 -24.77
C ARG A 472 4.94 -23.31 -23.30
N LEU A 473 3.90 -23.31 -22.46
CA LEU A 473 4.01 -23.18 -21.01
C LEU A 473 4.40 -24.53 -20.39
N GLN A 474 3.72 -25.60 -20.82
CA GLN A 474 3.96 -26.97 -20.34
C GLN A 474 5.40 -27.47 -20.61
N LYS A 475 5.94 -27.22 -21.82
CA LYS A 475 7.28 -27.70 -22.23
C LYS A 475 8.46 -27.11 -21.45
N ARG A 476 8.25 -26.03 -20.68
CA ARG A 476 9.34 -25.35 -19.96
C ARG A 476 9.53 -25.84 -18.53
N GLY A 477 8.84 -26.91 -18.13
CA GLY A 477 8.85 -27.40 -16.74
C GLY A 477 8.23 -26.39 -15.76
N ILE A 478 7.60 -25.33 -16.27
CA ILE A 478 6.84 -24.39 -15.48
C ILE A 478 5.51 -25.10 -15.19
N ARG A 479 5.35 -25.60 -13.96
CA ARG A 479 4.08 -26.20 -13.56
C ARG A 479 2.99 -25.13 -13.72
N SER A 480 2.04 -25.37 -14.63
CA SER A 480 0.77 -24.68 -14.62
C SER A 480 -0.03 -25.16 -13.42
N PHE A 481 -1.02 -24.38 -13.02
CA PHE A 481 -2.07 -24.80 -12.10
C PHE A 481 -2.74 -26.08 -12.58
N GLU A 482 -2.30 -27.24 -12.09
CA GLU A 482 -3.10 -28.45 -12.14
C GLU A 482 -4.16 -28.33 -11.05
N PRO A 483 -5.47 -28.42 -11.37
CA PRO A 483 -6.47 -28.65 -10.35
C PRO A 483 -6.09 -29.96 -9.64
N ALA A 484 -5.94 -29.90 -8.32
CA ALA A 484 -5.40 -31.01 -7.55
C ALA A 484 -6.06 -32.34 -7.93
N LYS A 485 -5.29 -33.28 -8.48
CA LYS A 485 -5.66 -34.70 -8.40
C LYS A 485 -5.67 -35.08 -6.91
N PRO A 486 -6.62 -35.90 -6.45
CA PRO A 486 -6.59 -36.44 -5.09
C PRO A 486 -5.22 -37.10 -4.87
N ILE A 487 -4.51 -36.68 -3.83
CA ILE A 487 -3.18 -37.22 -3.51
C ILE A 487 -3.38 -38.68 -3.12
N ALA A 488 -2.97 -39.60 -3.99
CA ALA A 488 -2.70 -40.96 -3.58
C ALA A 488 -1.40 -40.95 -2.75
N SER A 489 -1.49 -41.41 -1.50
CA SER A 489 -0.34 -41.60 -0.63
C SER A 489 0.70 -42.49 -1.30
N SER A 490 1.93 -42.02 -1.46
CA SER A 490 3.06 -42.94 -1.50
C SER A 490 4.33 -42.28 -0.97
N ASN A 491 4.94 -43.00 -0.05
CA ASN A 491 6.17 -42.75 0.67
C ASN A 491 7.37 -42.46 -0.23
N GLY A 492 8.30 -41.64 0.27
CA GLY A 492 9.73 -41.90 0.05
C GLY A 492 10.60 -40.72 -0.36
N SER A 493 11.56 -40.41 0.53
CA SER A 493 12.82 -39.69 0.32
C SER A 493 12.78 -38.16 0.16
N VAL A 494 13.21 -37.50 1.23
CA VAL A 494 13.59 -36.09 1.28
C VAL A 494 14.96 -35.94 0.60
N SER A 495 14.99 -35.37 -0.60
CA SER A 495 16.22 -34.87 -1.22
C SER A 495 16.39 -33.39 -0.88
N ALA A 496 17.48 -33.07 -0.17
CA ALA A 496 17.94 -31.72 0.08
C ALA A 496 18.48 -31.07 -1.22
N SER A 497 17.58 -30.52 -2.04
CA SER A 497 17.92 -29.52 -3.06
C SER A 497 16.70 -28.64 -3.31
N GLY A 498 16.54 -27.59 -2.51
CA GLY A 498 15.49 -26.58 -2.67
C GLY A 498 15.75 -25.67 -3.88
N SER A 499 15.80 -26.24 -5.09
CA SER A 499 15.71 -25.47 -6.33
C SER A 499 14.22 -25.31 -6.65
N SER A 500 13.60 -24.23 -6.16
CA SER A 500 12.21 -23.91 -6.46
C SER A 500 12.06 -23.64 -7.97
N THR A 501 11.53 -24.61 -8.71
CA THR A 501 11.06 -24.37 -10.08
C THR A 501 10.04 -23.24 -10.04
N PRO A 502 10.22 -22.16 -10.83
CA PRO A 502 9.31 -21.03 -10.79
C PRO A 502 7.91 -21.48 -11.24
N VAL A 503 6.90 -21.21 -10.41
CA VAL A 503 5.49 -21.47 -10.73
C VAL A 503 5.00 -20.42 -11.73
N LEU A 504 4.22 -20.85 -12.73
CA LEU A 504 3.53 -19.92 -13.62
C LEU A 504 2.43 -19.22 -12.84
N THR A 505 2.44 -17.89 -12.82
CA THR A 505 1.34 -17.11 -12.22
C THR A 505 0.64 -16.33 -13.33
N ALA A 506 -0.68 -16.50 -13.44
CA ALA A 506 -1.47 -15.78 -14.43
C ALA A 506 -2.09 -14.52 -13.80
N MET A 507 -1.99 -13.40 -14.51
CA MET A 507 -2.55 -12.11 -14.12
C MET A 507 -3.49 -11.65 -15.23
N HIS A 508 -4.79 -11.62 -14.94
CA HIS A 508 -5.81 -11.20 -15.89
C HIS A 508 -6.20 -9.76 -15.63
N MET A 509 -5.96 -8.90 -16.61
CA MET A 509 -6.40 -7.52 -16.64
C MET A 509 -7.74 -7.47 -17.37
N VAL A 510 -8.80 -7.16 -16.64
CA VAL A 510 -10.16 -7.08 -17.18
C VAL A 510 -10.62 -5.63 -17.09
N THR A 511 -10.68 -4.96 -18.24
CA THR A 511 -11.13 -3.57 -18.28
C THR A 511 -12.63 -3.50 -18.45
N GLU A 512 -13.29 -2.80 -17.55
CA GLU A 512 -14.72 -2.48 -17.63
C GLU A 512 -14.92 -0.98 -17.80
N THR A 513 -15.94 -0.62 -18.57
CA THR A 513 -16.42 0.76 -18.69
C THR A 513 -17.85 0.79 -18.20
N ASP A 514 -18.10 1.60 -17.16
CA ASP A 514 -19.44 1.72 -16.59
C ASP A 514 -20.37 2.56 -17.46
N ALA A 515 -21.63 2.70 -17.03
CA ALA A 515 -22.63 3.50 -17.74
C ALA A 515 -22.28 4.99 -17.85
N SER A 516 -21.43 5.52 -16.97
CA SER A 516 -20.94 6.90 -17.02
C SER A 516 -19.80 7.10 -18.02
N GLY A 517 -19.27 6.03 -18.60
CA GLY A 517 -18.10 6.06 -19.47
C GLY A 517 -16.77 5.96 -18.72
N THR A 518 -16.80 5.80 -17.39
CA THR A 518 -15.58 5.64 -16.59
C THR A 518 -15.02 4.25 -16.79
N SER A 519 -13.77 4.19 -17.27
CA SER A 519 -13.07 2.93 -17.49
C SER A 519 -12.12 2.61 -16.34
N ARG A 520 -12.12 1.35 -15.89
CA ARG A 520 -11.25 0.82 -14.85
C ARG A 520 -10.84 -0.60 -15.17
N THR A 521 -9.72 -1.05 -14.64
CA THR A 521 -9.20 -2.40 -14.86
C THR A 521 -9.09 -3.14 -13.54
N GLU A 522 -9.83 -4.24 -13.43
CA GLU A 522 -9.63 -5.24 -12.39
C GLU A 522 -8.39 -6.06 -12.71
N SER A 523 -7.64 -6.42 -11.67
CA SER A 523 -6.51 -7.34 -11.78
C SER A 523 -6.82 -8.62 -11.04
N VAL A 524 -6.97 -9.73 -11.76
CA VAL A 524 -7.27 -11.05 -11.22
C VAL A 524 -6.00 -11.92 -11.24
N HIS A 525 -5.49 -12.26 -10.07
CA HIS A 525 -4.34 -13.15 -9.92
C HIS A 525 -4.83 -14.59 -9.70
N GLU A 526 -4.41 -15.52 -10.57
CA GLU A 526 -4.51 -16.96 -10.29
C GLU A 526 -3.42 -17.33 -9.28
N HIS A 527 -3.81 -17.52 -8.01
CA HIS A 527 -2.90 -17.78 -6.91
C HIS A 527 -2.56 -19.29 -6.78
N PRO A 528 -1.29 -19.68 -6.50
CA PRO A 528 -0.80 -21.07 -6.31
C PRO A 528 -1.75 -22.04 -5.60
N ALA A 529 -2.51 -21.56 -4.63
CA ALA A 529 -3.48 -22.34 -3.86
C ALA A 529 -4.90 -22.44 -4.46
N ASN A 530 -5.05 -22.37 -5.79
CA ASN A 530 -6.32 -22.54 -6.50
C ASN A 530 -7.42 -21.56 -6.06
N VAL A 531 -7.04 -20.32 -5.76
CA VAL A 531 -7.96 -19.21 -5.50
C VAL A 531 -7.62 -18.04 -6.39
N LEU A 532 -8.58 -17.15 -6.60
CA LEU A 532 -8.42 -15.92 -7.34
C LEU A 532 -8.31 -14.75 -6.37
N VAL A 533 -7.35 -13.86 -6.62
CA VAL A 533 -7.25 -12.57 -5.92
C VAL A 533 -7.58 -11.47 -6.91
N THR A 534 -8.76 -10.86 -6.76
CA THR A 534 -9.19 -9.75 -7.62
C THR A 534 -8.99 -8.44 -6.88
N THR A 535 -8.10 -7.60 -7.41
CA THR A 535 -7.85 -6.25 -6.93
C THR A 535 -8.63 -5.24 -7.76
N TYR A 536 -9.18 -4.24 -7.05
CA TYR A 536 -10.11 -3.25 -7.59
C TYR A 536 -11.44 -3.84 -8.03
N ALA A 537 -11.88 -4.88 -7.31
CA ALA A 537 -13.11 -5.61 -7.59
C ALA A 537 -14.32 -4.69 -7.59
N LEU A 538 -15.17 -4.79 -8.61
CA LEU A 538 -16.39 -4.02 -8.68
C LEU A 538 -17.39 -4.53 -7.65
N GLU A 539 -18.25 -3.64 -7.17
CA GLU A 539 -19.36 -4.06 -6.32
C GLU A 539 -20.27 -5.00 -7.12
N ASN A 540 -20.60 -6.15 -6.52
CA ASN A 540 -21.44 -7.19 -7.13
C ASN A 540 -20.90 -7.84 -8.43
N SER A 541 -19.62 -7.64 -8.81
CA SER A 541 -19.05 -8.37 -9.97
C SER A 541 -18.79 -9.85 -9.69
N ILE A 542 -18.66 -10.21 -8.41
CA ILE A 542 -18.39 -11.56 -7.92
C ILE A 542 -19.51 -11.94 -6.95
N SER A 543 -20.08 -13.14 -7.13
CA SER A 543 -21.10 -13.66 -6.19
C SER A 543 -20.52 -13.74 -4.77
N GLU A 544 -21.21 -13.16 -3.79
CA GLU A 544 -20.75 -13.16 -2.39
C GLU A 544 -20.61 -14.59 -1.83
N GLU A 545 -21.34 -15.58 -2.36
CA GLU A 545 -21.18 -17.00 -2.00
C GLU A 545 -19.81 -17.58 -2.42
N GLN A 546 -19.15 -16.97 -3.41
CA GLN A 546 -17.83 -17.39 -3.90
C GLN A 546 -16.69 -16.61 -3.24
N VAL A 547 -16.99 -15.57 -2.47
CA VAL A 547 -16.00 -14.74 -1.75
C VAL A 547 -15.56 -15.45 -0.49
N LEU A 548 -14.26 -15.74 -0.39
CA LEU A 548 -13.64 -16.33 0.80
C LEU A 548 -13.20 -15.24 1.79
N HIS A 549 -12.73 -14.11 1.28
CA HIS A 549 -12.27 -12.99 2.08
C HIS A 549 -12.29 -11.69 1.28
N SER A 550 -12.53 -10.55 1.92
CA SER A 550 -12.56 -9.24 1.29
C SER A 550 -11.92 -8.20 2.20
N VAL A 551 -11.07 -7.36 1.63
CA VAL A 551 -10.46 -6.22 2.33
C VAL A 551 -10.72 -4.95 1.54
N ARG A 552 -11.03 -3.87 2.25
CA ARG A 552 -11.06 -2.51 1.71
C ARG A 552 -9.89 -1.72 2.26
N PHE A 553 -9.22 -0.98 1.40
CA PHE A 553 -8.14 -0.09 1.82
C PHE A 553 -8.11 1.16 0.96
N THR A 554 -7.58 2.24 1.55
CA THR A 554 -7.44 3.53 0.89
C THR A 554 -6.18 3.57 0.04
N ARG A 555 -6.32 3.89 -1.24
CA ARG A 555 -5.24 4.26 -2.15
C ARG A 555 -5.09 5.77 -2.19
N VAL A 556 -3.84 6.24 -2.16
CA VAL A 556 -3.52 7.64 -2.44
C VAL A 556 -3.24 7.79 -3.93
N LEU A 557 -3.95 8.70 -4.57
CA LEU A 557 -3.81 9.01 -5.99
C LEU A 557 -2.83 10.17 -6.17
N ARG A 558 -2.33 10.33 -7.40
CA ARG A 558 -1.36 11.36 -7.75
C ARG A 558 -1.94 12.28 -8.81
N THR A 559 -1.69 13.56 -8.65
CA THR A 559 -1.91 14.63 -9.62
C THR A 559 -0.71 15.57 -9.58
N PRO A 560 -0.45 16.37 -10.64
CA PRO A 560 0.58 17.40 -10.60
C PRO A 560 0.50 18.31 -9.37
N ALA A 561 -0.71 18.73 -8.97
CA ALA A 561 -0.93 19.55 -7.78
C ALA A 561 -0.56 18.81 -6.49
N SER A 562 -0.99 17.55 -6.32
CA SER A 562 -0.62 16.75 -5.15
C SER A 562 0.89 16.50 -5.06
N ARG A 563 1.57 16.34 -6.21
CA ARG A 563 3.03 16.18 -6.28
C ARG A 563 3.73 17.45 -5.81
N ASP A 564 3.25 18.63 -6.21
CA ASP A 564 3.80 19.91 -5.74
C ASP A 564 3.66 20.07 -4.22
N ILE A 565 2.51 19.68 -3.67
CA ILE A 565 2.27 19.68 -2.22
C ILE A 565 3.26 18.75 -1.53
N VAL A 566 3.36 17.48 -1.97
CA VAL A 566 4.31 16.51 -1.40
C VAL A 566 5.74 17.06 -1.49
N ASN A 567 6.17 17.52 -2.66
CA ASN A 567 7.51 18.05 -2.83
C ASN A 567 7.78 19.29 -1.97
N SER A 568 6.78 20.14 -1.74
CA SER A 568 6.89 21.23 -0.79
C SER A 568 7.04 20.72 0.64
N LEU A 569 6.20 19.81 1.11
CA LEU A 569 6.24 19.30 2.49
C LEU A 569 7.59 18.67 2.83
N PHE A 570 8.21 17.97 1.87
CA PHE A 570 9.43 17.19 2.08
C PHE A 570 10.69 17.81 1.45
N SER A 571 10.62 19.04 0.92
CA SER A 571 11.80 19.77 0.48
C SER A 571 12.71 20.08 1.67
N ARG A 572 14.02 19.86 1.54
CA ARG A 572 14.98 20.34 2.56
C ARG A 572 14.86 21.84 2.73
N SER A 573 14.60 22.31 3.94
CA SER A 573 14.80 23.71 4.29
C SER A 573 16.29 24.01 4.08
N LYS A 574 16.64 24.92 3.18
CA LYS A 574 18.00 25.46 3.19
C LYS A 574 18.14 26.15 4.54
N SER A 575 19.02 25.67 5.42
CA SER A 575 19.37 26.42 6.63
C SER A 575 19.65 27.85 6.23
N PRO A 576 19.05 28.85 6.90
CA PRO A 576 19.45 30.23 6.65
C PRO A 576 20.93 30.32 6.99
N VAL A 577 21.75 30.63 5.97
CA VAL A 577 23.09 31.17 6.19
C VAL A 577 22.90 32.35 7.15
N THR A 578 23.59 32.28 8.28
CA THR A 578 23.51 33.25 9.36
C THR A 578 24.02 34.61 8.89
N THR A 579 23.15 35.44 8.33
CA THR A 579 23.32 36.89 8.39
C THR A 579 22.64 37.37 9.65
N GLN A 580 23.45 37.66 10.67
CA GLN A 580 23.02 38.37 11.87
C GLN A 580 22.40 39.70 11.46
N CYS A 581 21.09 39.84 11.66
CA CYS A 581 20.47 41.11 12.05
C CYS A 581 19.41 40.77 13.08
N GLU A 582 19.54 41.37 14.25
CA GLU A 582 18.59 41.29 15.35
C GLU A 582 17.23 41.83 14.92
N GLU A 583 16.14 41.16 15.28
CA GLU A 583 14.92 41.85 15.73
C GLU A 583 13.99 40.93 16.51
N LYS A 584 13.32 41.59 17.46
CA LYS A 584 12.60 41.09 18.64
C LYS A 584 11.22 40.48 18.34
N GLU A 585 10.82 39.57 19.24
CA GLU A 585 9.45 39.35 19.75
C GLU A 585 8.32 39.04 18.74
N GLU A 586 8.06 37.76 18.45
CA GLU A 586 6.68 37.20 18.31
C GLU A 586 6.70 35.65 18.22
N TRP A 587 6.67 34.92 19.34
CA TRP A 587 6.55 33.44 19.35
C TRP A 587 5.10 32.92 19.23
N LYS A 588 4.13 33.82 19.00
CA LYS A 588 2.73 33.43 18.76
C LYS A 588 2.45 33.42 17.26
N GLY A 589 2.54 32.25 16.61
CA GLY A 589 2.01 32.05 15.25
C GLY A 589 3.02 31.82 14.12
N ALA A 590 4.27 31.46 14.42
CA ALA A 590 5.33 31.30 13.42
C ALA A 590 5.13 30.18 12.38
N VAL A 591 4.15 29.29 12.55
CA VAL A 591 3.75 28.28 11.53
C VAL A 591 2.94 28.92 10.38
N SER A 592 2.56 30.20 10.48
CA SER A 592 1.56 30.83 9.58
C SER A 592 2.13 31.75 8.48
N ARG A 593 3.47 31.93 8.34
CA ARG A 593 4.05 32.69 7.21
C ARG A 593 4.96 31.89 6.28
N LYS A 594 5.47 30.73 6.73
CA LYS A 594 6.18 29.75 5.90
C LYS A 594 5.40 28.44 5.97
N GLY A 595 5.02 27.87 4.82
CA GLY A 595 4.24 26.63 4.80
C GLY A 595 4.94 25.50 5.54
N TRP A 596 4.17 24.71 6.30
CA TRP A 596 4.65 23.59 7.14
C TRP A 596 5.56 22.65 6.35
N LYS A 597 6.66 22.24 6.97
CA LYS A 597 7.62 21.24 6.46
C LYS A 597 7.64 20.04 7.39
N ASN A 598 7.98 18.89 6.82
CA ASN A 598 8.10 17.66 7.59
C ASN A 598 9.10 17.82 8.75
N GLY A 599 8.65 17.57 9.99
CA GLY A 599 9.41 17.80 11.21
C GLY A 599 9.03 19.08 11.97
N ASP A 600 8.33 20.03 11.33
CA ASP A 600 7.89 21.27 11.99
C ASP A 600 6.96 20.96 13.17
N GLY A 601 7.28 21.52 14.33
CA GLY A 601 6.54 21.29 15.57
C GLY A 601 6.72 19.88 16.15
N ASN A 602 7.84 19.21 15.83
CA ASN A 602 8.16 17.85 16.26
C ASN A 602 7.16 16.78 15.75
N VAL A 603 6.47 17.08 14.65
CA VAL A 603 5.56 16.16 13.96
C VAL A 603 6.16 15.77 12.61
N TYR A 604 6.25 14.48 12.36
CA TYR A 604 6.78 13.90 11.11
C TYR A 604 5.69 13.09 10.42
N LEU A 605 5.76 13.01 9.08
CA LEU A 605 4.93 12.16 8.25
C LEU A 605 5.80 11.10 7.57
N VAL A 606 5.31 9.87 7.55
CA VAL A 606 5.87 8.77 6.76
C VAL A 606 4.75 8.03 6.04
N GLY A 607 5.06 7.41 4.92
CA GLY A 607 4.04 6.72 4.12
C GLY A 607 4.44 6.59 2.66
N GLY A 608 3.74 5.71 1.94
CA GLY A 608 3.97 5.49 0.50
C GLY A 608 3.76 6.75 -0.36
N TRP A 609 3.00 7.72 0.15
CA TRP A 609 2.73 9.00 -0.50
C TRP A 609 3.75 10.10 -0.15
N CYS A 610 4.59 9.89 0.87
CA CYS A 610 5.53 10.87 1.42
C CYS A 610 6.86 10.96 0.61
N TRP A 611 6.79 10.85 -0.72
CA TRP A 611 7.95 10.89 -1.61
C TRP A 611 7.58 11.29 -3.05
N ASP A 612 8.59 11.63 -3.85
CA ASP A 612 8.42 11.99 -5.26
C ASP A 612 8.48 10.74 -6.17
N GLY A 613 7.38 10.00 -6.24
CA GLY A 613 7.24 8.84 -7.10
C GLY A 613 5.84 8.23 -7.02
N MET A 614 5.64 7.09 -7.68
CA MET A 614 4.43 6.30 -7.54
C MET A 614 4.21 5.87 -6.08
N VAL A 615 2.96 5.88 -5.63
CA VAL A 615 2.57 5.53 -4.26
C VAL A 615 2.62 4.01 -4.07
N LEU A 616 3.82 3.48 -3.88
CA LEU A 616 4.12 2.05 -3.74
C LEU A 616 4.97 1.81 -2.48
N LEU A 617 5.22 0.53 -2.14
CA LEU A 617 5.93 0.14 -0.92
C LEU A 617 7.33 0.74 -0.77
N GLU A 618 8.03 1.04 -1.88
CA GLU A 618 9.32 1.73 -1.81
C GLU A 618 9.21 3.09 -1.10
N GLY A 619 8.16 3.87 -1.40
CA GLY A 619 7.91 5.15 -0.75
C GLY A 619 7.73 5.04 0.76
N CYS A 620 7.13 3.94 1.24
CA CYS A 620 7.00 3.65 2.67
C CYS A 620 8.37 3.51 3.34
N VAL A 621 9.26 2.71 2.74
CA VAL A 621 10.59 2.42 3.28
C VAL A 621 11.48 3.68 3.18
N VAL A 622 11.46 4.36 2.04
CA VAL A 622 12.28 5.57 1.81
C VAL A 622 11.87 6.74 2.72
N SER A 623 10.57 6.94 2.96
CA SER A 623 10.11 8.00 3.87
C SER A 623 10.48 7.68 5.32
N ALA A 624 10.33 6.44 5.77
CA ALA A 624 10.77 6.00 7.09
C ALA A 624 12.28 6.17 7.30
N MET A 625 13.10 5.74 6.34
CA MET A 625 14.55 5.92 6.35
C MET A 625 14.96 7.40 6.38
N ARG A 626 14.19 8.27 5.73
CA ARG A 626 14.46 9.73 5.73
C ARG A 626 14.27 10.32 7.12
N VAL A 627 13.15 10.00 7.78
CA VAL A 627 12.87 10.46 9.15
C VAL A 627 13.87 9.88 10.14
N ALA A 628 14.19 8.59 10.05
CA ALA A 628 15.21 7.97 10.90
C ALA A 628 16.55 8.71 10.79
N ARG A 629 17.03 9.00 9.57
CA ARG A 629 18.29 9.75 9.37
C ARG A 629 18.21 11.19 9.87
N GLU A 630 17.07 11.85 9.75
CA GLU A 630 16.85 13.19 10.28
C GLU A 630 16.94 13.21 11.82
N LEU A 631 16.50 12.13 12.47
CA LEU A 631 16.67 11.88 13.91
C LEU A 631 18.06 11.30 14.25
N GLY A 632 18.97 11.24 13.28
CA GLY A 632 20.33 10.74 13.48
C GLY A 632 20.42 9.24 13.73
N VAL A 633 19.42 8.46 13.33
CA VAL A 633 19.43 6.99 13.40
C VAL A 633 19.96 6.40 12.10
N GLU A 634 20.90 5.47 12.21
CA GLU A 634 21.46 4.77 11.06
C GLU A 634 20.50 3.73 10.49
N VAL A 635 20.53 3.55 9.17
CA VAL A 635 19.73 2.53 8.49
C VAL A 635 20.62 1.31 8.22
N PRO A 636 20.33 0.14 8.83
CA PRO A 636 21.27 -0.98 8.81
C PRO A 636 21.42 -1.66 7.44
N TRP A 637 20.49 -1.43 6.51
CA TRP A 637 20.52 -1.99 5.15
C TRP A 637 21.05 -1.03 4.08
N ASP A 638 21.63 0.12 4.45
CA ASP A 638 22.20 1.11 3.51
C ASP A 638 23.62 0.77 3.02
N GLY A 639 24.30 -0.22 3.61
CA GLY A 639 25.60 -0.71 3.14
C GLY A 639 26.80 0.22 3.42
N SER A 640 26.65 1.26 4.26
CA SER A 640 27.76 2.14 4.68
C SER A 640 28.52 1.64 5.91
N GLY A 641 28.08 0.56 6.55
CA GLY A 641 28.80 -0.11 7.63
C GLY A 641 29.35 -1.44 7.16
N SER A 642 30.67 -1.59 7.12
CA SER A 642 31.28 -2.92 7.10
C SER A 642 30.92 -3.64 8.40
N ALA A 643 29.97 -4.57 8.36
CA ALA A 643 29.78 -5.56 9.41
C ALA A 643 28.97 -6.71 8.80
N SER A 644 29.62 -7.84 8.53
CA SER A 644 29.70 -8.90 9.54
C SER A 644 28.30 -9.39 9.87
N ALA A 645 27.93 -10.51 9.25
CA ALA A 645 27.09 -11.50 9.88
C ALA A 645 27.71 -11.85 11.25
N ARG A 646 27.46 -11.03 12.27
CA ARG A 646 27.80 -11.30 13.65
C ARG A 646 26.50 -11.62 14.36
N GLY A 647 26.23 -12.92 14.44
CA GLY A 647 25.53 -13.55 15.56
C GLY A 647 24.14 -13.03 15.88
N TYR A 648 23.17 -13.20 14.99
CA TYR A 648 21.84 -13.57 15.46
C TYR A 648 21.81 -15.10 15.53
N GLY A 649 22.32 -15.62 16.64
CA GLY A 649 22.15 -17.02 16.99
C GLY A 649 20.68 -17.26 17.32
N PHE A 650 19.92 -17.74 16.35
CA PHE A 650 18.68 -18.46 16.62
C PHE A 650 19.09 -19.93 16.77
N GLN A 651 19.01 -20.43 18.01
CA GLN A 651 18.99 -21.87 18.24
C GLN A 651 17.76 -22.44 17.54
N LEU A 652 18.03 -23.41 16.67
CA LEU A 652 17.05 -24.21 15.92
C LEU A 652 16.01 -24.87 16.83
#